data_AF-A0AAW6UDW9-F1
#
_entry.id   AF-A0AAW6UDW9-F1
#
_cell.length_a   1.000
_cell.length_b   1.000
_cell.length_c   1.000
_cell.angle_alpha   90.00
_cell.angle_beta   90.00
_cell.angle_gamma   90.00
#
_symmetry.space_group_name_H-M   'P 1'
#
loop_
_entity.id
_entity.type
_entity.pdbx_description
1 polymer ?
#
loop_
_entity_poly.entity_id
_entity_poly.type
_entity_poly.pdbx_seq_one_letter_code
_entity_poly.pdbx_strand_id
1 'polypeptide(L)'
;MDIFLEIAELSAELEKPLIETQGLFERAIKISKKFGTNQQLLDAYYQYAWKSHFWMEDFNLFEENLQFAYESIASSTNSSKWEKVLNLVTVHKSYIRLNNATSTIDIENIERNMLAKLDEIADDESRPSNALIARTHKAIYKLTTFSDVEDASAVFEELHEIFKNSGNLIGYPFEKHFQLLNELDDIFFEVDAYENLLDYMTEQSAVRGGEVKGALLNLRRGIKRIQNGHPYQAIKYLGKSFIPLYKEESRDKFILALKAIAYAYESIGLLWSSRSCLLLSASLITDNYWKYDEISLKQAEIYYSLCLTEIKLGKLAHALLWYELFLIINQNISDSSFGDKENQQVDFYVSQLIFNTDLKGINRQSNIPDELDRLGLFVSSGCLKYALGYIEDFEREYEVTADKDHNDFLQKIRDFDAGFNSKGIKDNYDKRGIYTSFIFGCTIEINFPNRSPFIEFSTSILALLESAFATCTIDNIHLKEAFLTIEVIADDEDDLSLSHEINSNSGKLNFTINCNGFETSAFRIDAQQKITNEFKKIVFGLLPELFFIKNTEYIEKMIFEDAAFDRAISFGACIKAIENVLGNDIDQQIKKIYSTSAEKKTYHLLRDKSWDSEFPKVLENEDINTPTPGKGRMPEEELNSENITHKDYSIQSLIKPRLWDRTRWQGVGFAQLKSRYPGLYLLFKHPDIGEDIFKDLISSVGLVDSKARLRVCIVKGISVKNPTHYRVLISENMMTTPLTKRMTMISRINTMTPDSNVNLERFLAAYQACGKFYLGCDAMLKNIVPEHPQRDSLGIEMSTLDVRWAWEIGLNDVDCIGVNLKEDDPYIPSDVAEIPLLQLINSK
;
A
#
# COMPACT_ATOMS: atom_id res chain seq x y z
N MET A 1 17.09 -10.23 32.08
CA MET A 1 17.22 -11.38 33.02
C MET A 1 18.00 -12.52 32.40
N ASP A 2 18.04 -12.54 31.07
CA ASP A 2 18.72 -13.51 30.23
C ASP A 2 20.20 -13.61 30.57
N ILE A 3 20.87 -12.50 30.93
CA ILE A 3 22.24 -12.50 31.46
C ILE A 3 22.44 -13.47 32.64
N PHE A 4 21.46 -13.62 33.55
CA PHE A 4 21.61 -14.55 34.68
C PHE A 4 21.56 -16.01 34.22
N LEU A 5 20.74 -16.31 33.22
CA LEU A 5 20.65 -17.63 32.61
C LEU A 5 21.91 -17.93 31.79
N GLU A 6 22.35 -16.99 30.95
CA GLU A 6 23.59 -17.10 30.16
C GLU A 6 24.80 -17.35 31.06
N ILE A 7 24.91 -16.64 32.20
CA ILE A 7 25.98 -16.88 33.17
C ILE A 7 25.89 -18.30 33.76
N ALA A 8 24.69 -18.81 34.03
CA ALA A 8 24.52 -20.17 34.54
C ALA A 8 24.91 -21.23 33.50
N GLU A 9 24.50 -21.04 32.24
CA GLU A 9 24.89 -21.89 31.11
C GLU A 9 26.40 -21.88 30.90
N LEU A 10 27.01 -20.68 30.85
CA LEU A 10 28.44 -20.50 30.70
C LEU A 10 29.23 -21.13 31.87
N SER A 11 28.69 -21.06 33.10
CA SER A 11 29.29 -21.72 34.26
C SER A 11 29.40 -23.23 34.06
N ALA A 12 28.35 -23.86 33.51
CA ALA A 12 28.38 -25.27 33.16
C ALA A 12 29.38 -25.55 32.02
N GLU A 13 29.37 -24.74 30.96
CA GLU A 13 30.27 -24.91 29.80
C GLU A 13 31.75 -24.70 30.14
N LEU A 14 32.04 -23.89 31.16
CA LEU A 14 33.39 -23.68 31.67
C LEU A 14 33.78 -24.70 32.76
N GLU A 15 32.97 -25.74 32.97
CA GLU A 15 33.23 -26.82 33.95
C GLU A 15 33.47 -26.27 35.37
N LYS A 16 32.69 -25.26 35.76
CA LYS A 16 32.76 -24.68 37.11
C LYS A 16 32.19 -25.65 38.15
N PRO A 17 32.52 -25.46 39.45
CA PRO A 17 32.01 -26.33 40.50
C PRO A 17 30.48 -26.47 40.48
N LEU A 18 29.98 -27.72 40.59
CA LEU A 18 28.56 -28.06 40.53
C LEU A 18 27.66 -27.15 41.38
N ILE A 19 28.07 -26.90 42.63
CA ILE A 19 27.29 -26.12 43.59
C ILE A 19 27.18 -24.64 43.20
N GLU A 20 28.19 -24.11 42.53
CA GLU A 20 28.19 -22.75 42.00
C GLU A 20 27.22 -22.66 40.82
N THR A 21 27.33 -23.59 39.87
CA THR A 21 26.47 -23.66 38.68
C THR A 21 24.99 -23.84 39.06
N GLN A 22 24.67 -24.77 39.97
CA GLN A 22 23.29 -24.94 40.48
C GLN A 22 22.76 -23.66 41.11
N GLY A 23 23.55 -23.02 41.99
CA GLY A 23 23.17 -21.76 42.62
C GLY A 23 22.95 -20.60 41.63
N LEU A 24 23.59 -20.64 40.45
CA LEU A 24 23.35 -19.69 39.36
C LEU A 24 22.03 -19.96 38.64
N PHE A 25 21.71 -21.22 38.33
CA PHE A 25 20.41 -21.59 37.75
C PHE A 25 19.25 -21.24 38.69
N GLU A 26 19.36 -21.59 39.97
CA GLU A 26 18.35 -21.24 40.98
C GLU A 26 18.15 -19.72 41.09
N ARG A 27 19.25 -18.96 40.98
CA ARG A 27 19.19 -17.50 40.97
C ARG A 27 18.49 -16.98 39.72
N ALA A 28 18.79 -17.53 38.54
CA ALA A 28 18.11 -17.19 37.29
C ALA A 28 16.60 -17.42 37.43
N ILE A 29 16.18 -18.61 37.90
CA ILE A 29 14.76 -18.94 38.16
C ILE A 29 14.12 -17.98 39.14
N LYS A 30 14.78 -17.69 40.27
CA LYS A 30 14.24 -16.79 41.30
C LYS A 30 14.03 -15.37 40.78
N ILE A 31 14.94 -14.91 39.93
CA ILE A 31 14.85 -13.60 39.29
C ILE A 31 13.72 -13.61 38.25
N SER A 32 13.65 -14.62 37.38
CA SER A 32 12.57 -14.78 36.39
C SER A 32 11.18 -14.85 37.05
N LYS A 33 11.01 -15.58 38.16
CA LYS A 33 9.74 -15.61 38.91
C LYS A 33 9.32 -14.25 39.46
N LYS A 34 10.29 -13.41 39.83
CA LYS A 34 10.02 -12.15 40.53
C LYS A 34 9.80 -10.99 39.56
N PHE A 35 10.53 -10.97 38.46
CA PHE A 35 10.60 -9.82 37.55
C PHE A 35 10.40 -10.19 36.08
N GLY A 36 10.33 -11.48 35.75
CA GLY A 36 10.36 -11.96 34.37
C GLY A 36 9.07 -12.50 33.82
N THR A 37 9.14 -12.82 32.53
CA THR A 37 8.02 -13.38 31.79
C THR A 37 7.95 -14.89 31.97
N ASN A 38 6.81 -15.48 31.61
CA ASN A 38 6.66 -16.94 31.57
C ASN A 38 7.65 -17.59 30.58
N GLN A 39 8.07 -16.88 29.53
CA GLN A 39 9.11 -17.36 28.61
C GLN A 39 10.47 -17.46 29.30
N GLN A 40 10.90 -16.40 30.00
CA GLN A 40 12.18 -16.41 30.70
C GLN A 40 12.20 -17.42 31.85
N LEU A 41 11.04 -17.71 32.43
CA LEU A 41 10.89 -18.77 33.41
C LEU A 41 10.98 -20.16 32.77
N LEU A 42 10.28 -20.39 31.64
CA LEU A 42 10.41 -21.60 30.83
C LEU A 42 11.86 -21.85 30.43
N ASP A 43 12.56 -20.83 29.95
CA ASP A 43 13.93 -20.95 29.45
C ASP A 43 14.88 -21.34 30.57
N ALA A 44 14.73 -20.73 31.75
CA ALA A 44 15.52 -21.07 32.93
C ALA A 44 15.28 -22.53 33.38
N TYR A 45 14.03 -22.98 33.45
CA TYR A 45 13.73 -24.38 33.79
C TYR A 45 14.18 -25.37 32.72
N TYR A 46 13.98 -25.05 31.45
CA TYR A 46 14.38 -25.90 30.33
C TYR A 46 15.89 -26.12 30.32
N GLN A 47 16.68 -25.05 30.41
CA GLN A 47 18.14 -25.16 30.43
C GLN A 47 18.63 -25.83 31.70
N TYR A 48 17.99 -25.58 32.85
CA TYR A 48 18.37 -26.25 34.08
C TYR A 48 18.08 -27.76 33.99
N ALA A 49 16.93 -28.17 33.45
CA ALA A 49 16.63 -29.58 33.18
C ALA A 49 17.69 -30.19 32.26
N TRP A 50 18.00 -29.52 31.14
CA TRP A 50 18.97 -30.01 30.16
C TRP A 50 20.36 -30.24 30.78
N LYS A 51 20.89 -29.26 31.51
CA LYS A 51 22.18 -29.39 32.19
C LYS A 51 22.12 -30.40 33.35
N SER A 52 20.98 -30.53 34.04
CA SER A 52 20.81 -31.53 35.10
C SER A 52 20.97 -32.94 34.55
N HIS A 53 20.41 -33.21 33.37
CA HIS A 53 20.52 -34.53 32.73
C HIS A 53 21.90 -34.80 32.12
N PHE A 54 22.37 -33.92 31.23
CA PHE A 54 23.55 -34.20 30.40
C PHE A 54 24.89 -33.83 31.02
N TRP A 55 24.90 -32.96 32.05
CA TRP A 55 26.14 -32.48 32.68
C TRP A 55 26.23 -32.82 34.17
N MET A 56 25.16 -32.60 34.93
CA MET A 56 25.14 -32.90 36.37
C MET A 56 24.87 -34.39 36.67
N GLU A 57 24.37 -35.14 35.69
CA GLU A 57 23.92 -36.53 35.84
C GLU A 57 22.89 -36.72 36.97
N ASP A 58 22.08 -35.70 37.26
CA ASP A 58 21.03 -35.70 38.28
C ASP A 58 19.65 -35.80 37.64
N PHE A 59 19.13 -37.04 37.56
CA PHE A 59 17.84 -37.31 36.93
C PHE A 59 16.65 -36.78 37.74
N ASN A 60 16.74 -36.76 39.08
CA ASN A 60 15.63 -36.24 39.91
C ASN A 60 15.49 -34.73 39.74
N LEU A 61 16.62 -34.02 39.71
CA LEU A 61 16.64 -32.58 39.45
C LEU A 61 16.16 -32.26 38.02
N PHE A 62 16.48 -33.11 37.05
CA PHE A 62 15.91 -33.02 35.71
C PHE A 62 14.38 -33.14 35.72
N GLU A 63 13.82 -34.15 36.40
CA GLU A 63 12.37 -34.36 36.49
C GLU A 63 11.64 -33.18 37.16
N GLU A 64 12.20 -32.64 38.23
CA GLU A 64 11.66 -31.46 38.92
C GLU A 64 11.59 -30.26 37.96
N ASN A 65 12.67 -29.97 37.25
CA ASN A 65 12.71 -28.86 36.31
C ASN A 65 11.83 -29.10 35.05
N LEU A 66 11.68 -30.34 34.59
CA LEU A 66 10.75 -30.69 33.52
C LEU A 66 9.29 -30.40 33.93
N GLN A 67 8.89 -30.81 35.14
CA GLN A 67 7.56 -30.51 35.67
C GLN A 67 7.31 -28.99 35.71
N PHE A 68 8.27 -28.22 36.20
CA PHE A 68 8.14 -26.77 36.25
C PHE A 68 8.15 -26.08 34.88
N ALA A 69 8.93 -26.59 33.92
CA ALA A 69 8.90 -26.13 32.53
C ALA A 69 7.52 -26.33 31.91
N TYR A 70 6.91 -27.51 32.10
CA TYR A 70 5.56 -27.82 31.66
C TYR A 70 4.51 -26.87 32.29
N GLU A 71 4.56 -26.67 33.60
CA GLU A 71 3.64 -25.78 34.32
C GLU A 71 3.73 -24.33 33.82
N SER A 72 4.92 -23.88 33.43
CA SER A 72 5.16 -22.51 32.95
C SER A 72 4.51 -22.22 31.58
N ILE A 73 4.14 -23.24 30.81
CA ILE A 73 3.57 -23.09 29.46
C ILE A 73 2.20 -23.75 29.26
N ALA A 74 1.58 -24.29 30.31
CA ALA A 74 0.34 -25.06 30.19
C ALA A 74 -0.79 -24.33 29.45
N SER A 75 -0.87 -22.99 29.57
CA SER A 75 -1.86 -22.16 28.86
C SER A 75 -1.40 -21.63 27.50
N SER A 76 -0.15 -21.89 27.09
CA SER A 76 0.42 -21.41 25.83
C SER A 76 -0.24 -22.09 24.63
N THR A 77 -0.54 -21.30 23.61
CA THR A 77 -1.00 -21.78 22.29
C THR A 77 0.10 -21.67 21.23
N ASN A 78 1.36 -21.44 21.63
CA ASN A 78 2.52 -21.32 20.74
C ASN A 78 3.27 -22.65 20.67
N SER A 79 3.35 -23.26 19.48
CA SER A 79 3.97 -24.57 19.28
C SER A 79 5.49 -24.56 19.49
N SER A 80 6.17 -23.44 19.18
CA SER A 80 7.61 -23.29 19.46
C SER A 80 7.94 -23.34 20.95
N LYS A 81 7.02 -22.91 21.83
CA LYS A 81 7.20 -23.05 23.29
C LYS A 81 7.02 -24.51 23.74
N TRP A 82 6.06 -25.23 23.15
CA TRP A 82 5.81 -26.64 23.43
C TRP A 82 6.92 -27.58 22.96
N GLU A 83 7.68 -27.20 21.94
CA GLU A 83 8.88 -27.93 21.50
C GLU A 83 9.85 -28.23 22.65
N LYS A 84 10.07 -27.26 23.56
CA LYS A 84 10.97 -27.42 24.70
C LYS A 84 10.53 -28.53 25.64
N VAL A 85 9.24 -28.57 25.97
CA VAL A 85 8.67 -29.61 26.83
C VAL A 85 8.70 -30.97 26.12
N LEU A 86 8.38 -31.00 24.83
CA LEU A 86 8.44 -32.22 24.02
C LEU A 86 9.85 -32.82 24.01
N ASN A 87 10.88 -31.99 23.82
CA ASN A 87 12.27 -32.44 23.89
C ASN A 87 12.61 -33.05 25.26
N LEU A 88 12.21 -32.40 26.36
CA LEU A 88 12.44 -32.93 27.71
C LEU A 88 11.67 -34.23 27.96
N VAL A 89 10.42 -34.36 27.50
CA VAL A 89 9.65 -35.60 27.60
C VAL A 89 10.34 -36.74 26.83
N THR A 90 10.84 -36.47 25.62
CA THR A 90 11.59 -37.45 24.82
C THR A 90 12.86 -37.93 25.54
N VAL A 91 13.63 -37.01 26.14
CA VAL A 91 14.81 -37.35 26.95
C VAL A 91 14.42 -38.21 28.15
N HIS A 92 13.36 -37.83 28.86
CA HIS A 92 12.85 -38.57 30.02
C HIS A 92 12.52 -40.03 29.66
N LYS A 93 11.63 -40.22 28.68
CA LYS A 93 11.17 -41.56 28.27
C LYS A 93 12.31 -42.43 27.77
N SER A 94 13.27 -41.83 27.03
CA SER A 94 14.47 -42.53 26.58
C SER A 94 15.33 -43.01 27.75
N TYR A 95 15.55 -42.15 28.75
CA TYR A 95 16.34 -42.50 29.93
C TYR A 95 15.68 -43.61 30.76
N ILE A 96 14.37 -43.51 31.02
CA ILE A 96 13.61 -44.53 31.74
C ILE A 96 13.72 -45.88 31.02
N ARG A 97 13.53 -45.90 29.69
CA ARG A 97 13.61 -47.10 28.86
C ARG A 97 15.00 -47.75 28.88
N LEU A 98 16.06 -46.95 28.81
CA LEU A 98 17.45 -47.45 28.73
C LEU A 98 18.01 -47.88 30.09
N ASN A 99 17.63 -47.20 31.17
CA ASN A 99 18.22 -47.39 32.50
C ASN A 99 17.31 -48.13 33.49
N ASN A 100 16.07 -48.48 33.12
CA ASN A 100 15.06 -49.04 34.03
C ASN A 100 14.87 -48.20 35.30
N ALA A 101 15.01 -46.88 35.18
CA ALA A 101 14.81 -45.96 36.29
C ALA A 101 13.32 -45.78 36.63
N THR A 102 13.02 -45.39 37.86
CA THR A 102 11.66 -45.06 38.30
C THR A 102 11.41 -43.57 38.21
N SER A 103 10.34 -43.18 37.51
CA SER A 103 9.92 -41.78 37.40
C SER A 103 9.45 -41.24 38.75
N THR A 104 9.90 -40.04 39.14
CA THR A 104 9.38 -39.34 40.35
C THR A 104 8.20 -38.43 40.06
N ILE A 105 7.95 -38.14 38.78
CA ILE A 105 6.82 -37.33 38.28
C ILE A 105 5.82 -38.18 37.48
N ASP A 106 4.60 -37.65 37.30
CA ASP A 106 3.56 -38.26 36.46
C ASP A 106 3.78 -37.88 34.98
N ILE A 107 4.83 -38.46 34.38
CA ILE A 107 5.23 -38.17 32.99
C ILE A 107 4.12 -38.50 31.98
N GLU A 108 3.35 -39.56 32.24
CA GLU A 108 2.25 -40.01 31.37
C GLU A 108 1.13 -38.97 31.28
N ASN A 109 0.86 -38.26 32.39
CA ASN A 109 -0.09 -37.15 32.39
C ASN A 109 0.48 -35.93 31.64
N ILE A 110 1.76 -35.60 31.83
CA ILE A 110 2.42 -34.50 31.10
C ILE A 110 2.37 -34.75 29.59
N GLU A 111 2.77 -35.95 29.17
CA GLU A 111 2.77 -36.36 27.76
C GLU A 111 1.36 -36.28 27.15
N ARG A 112 0.35 -36.83 27.83
CA ARG A 112 -1.03 -36.80 27.34
C ARG A 112 -1.54 -35.37 27.14
N ASN A 113 -1.26 -34.48 28.10
CA ASN A 113 -1.69 -33.09 28.03
C ASN A 113 -0.91 -32.30 26.96
N MET A 114 0.39 -32.54 26.84
CA MET A 114 1.23 -31.97 25.78
C MET A 114 0.70 -32.35 24.40
N LEU A 115 0.43 -33.64 24.15
CA LEU A 115 -0.09 -34.11 22.86
C LEU A 115 -1.48 -33.55 22.58
N ALA A 116 -2.37 -33.53 23.57
CA ALA A 116 -3.70 -32.92 23.43
C ALA A 116 -3.61 -31.41 23.11
N LYS A 117 -2.64 -30.70 23.70
CA LYS A 117 -2.43 -29.28 23.40
C LYS A 117 -1.84 -29.06 22.02
N LEU A 118 -0.90 -29.90 21.58
CA LEU A 118 -0.38 -29.85 20.21
C LEU A 118 -1.47 -30.14 19.19
N ASP A 119 -2.43 -31.03 19.48
CA ASP A 119 -3.61 -31.26 18.64
C ASP A 119 -4.51 -30.03 18.56
N GLU A 120 -4.83 -29.41 19.70
CA GLU A 120 -5.59 -28.15 19.73
C GLU A 120 -4.90 -27.06 18.88
N ILE A 121 -3.57 -26.95 18.96
CA ILE A 121 -2.80 -25.98 18.16
C ILE A 121 -2.77 -26.37 16.67
N ALA A 122 -2.66 -27.66 16.36
CA ALA A 122 -2.62 -28.18 14.99
C ALA A 122 -3.96 -28.00 14.25
N ASP A 123 -5.07 -27.89 14.98
CA ASP A 123 -6.41 -27.66 14.46
C ASP A 123 -6.72 -26.16 14.26
N ASP A 124 -5.88 -25.26 14.78
CA ASP A 124 -6.02 -23.81 14.64
C ASP A 124 -5.49 -23.30 13.29
N GLU A 125 -6.32 -23.40 12.25
CA GLU A 125 -6.02 -22.92 10.90
C GLU A 125 -5.87 -21.39 10.79
N SER A 126 -6.19 -20.61 11.83
CA SER A 126 -5.98 -19.15 11.81
C SER A 126 -4.49 -18.78 11.88
N ARG A 127 -3.65 -19.69 12.39
CA ARG A 127 -2.19 -19.52 12.51
C ARG A 127 -1.46 -20.66 11.77
N PRO A 128 -1.47 -20.66 10.42
CA PRO A 128 -0.96 -21.76 9.58
C PRO A 128 0.42 -22.28 9.97
N SER A 129 1.40 -21.37 10.14
CA SER A 129 2.76 -21.77 10.49
C SER A 129 2.80 -22.45 11.86
N ASN A 130 2.11 -21.89 12.85
CA ASN A 130 2.08 -22.43 14.21
C ASN A 130 1.40 -23.81 14.27
N ALA A 131 0.29 -23.98 13.53
CA ALA A 131 -0.41 -25.25 13.40
C ALA A 131 0.46 -26.31 12.70
N LEU A 132 1.11 -25.96 11.59
CA LEU A 132 1.96 -26.89 10.86
C LEU A 132 3.22 -27.29 11.65
N ILE A 133 3.79 -26.37 12.44
CA ILE A 133 4.87 -26.66 13.39
C ILE A 133 4.41 -27.65 14.46
N ALA A 134 3.20 -27.48 15.02
CA ALA A 134 2.66 -28.42 16.01
C ALA A 134 2.49 -29.84 15.44
N ARG A 135 1.97 -29.96 14.20
CA ARG A 135 1.90 -31.24 13.47
C ARG A 135 3.28 -31.84 13.28
N THR A 136 4.27 -31.03 12.89
CA THR A 136 5.67 -31.46 12.70
C THR A 136 6.25 -32.01 14.00
N HIS A 137 6.09 -31.28 15.12
CA HIS A 137 6.57 -31.73 16.43
C HIS A 137 5.92 -33.05 16.87
N LYS A 138 4.61 -33.19 16.68
CA LYS A 138 3.88 -34.43 16.99
C LYS A 138 4.34 -35.60 16.13
N ALA A 139 4.53 -35.39 14.83
CA ALA A 139 5.05 -36.42 13.92
C ALA A 139 6.46 -36.87 14.33
N ILE A 140 7.37 -35.94 14.60
CA ILE A 140 8.73 -36.25 15.07
C ILE A 140 8.67 -37.01 16.41
N TYR A 141 7.82 -36.58 17.36
CA TYR A 141 7.67 -37.28 18.62
C TYR A 141 7.20 -38.73 18.44
N LYS A 142 6.28 -38.97 17.50
CA LYS A 142 5.77 -40.31 17.18
C LYS A 142 6.87 -41.28 16.74
N LEU A 143 7.93 -40.81 16.08
CA LEU A 143 9.10 -41.63 15.74
C LEU A 143 9.73 -42.29 16.99
N THR A 144 9.69 -41.62 18.13
CA THR A 144 10.28 -42.13 19.39
C THR A 144 9.47 -43.25 20.03
N THR A 145 8.24 -43.47 19.57
CA THR A 145 7.30 -44.45 20.14
C THR A 145 7.37 -45.83 19.50
N PHE A 146 7.99 -45.94 18.32
CA PHE A 146 8.12 -47.22 17.62
C PHE A 146 9.23 -48.08 18.20
N SER A 147 9.02 -49.40 18.10
CA SER A 147 10.04 -50.40 18.44
C SER A 147 10.72 -50.98 17.20
N ASP A 148 10.03 -50.95 16.05
CA ASP A 148 10.55 -51.36 14.75
C ASP A 148 10.76 -50.13 13.86
N VAL A 149 11.86 -50.14 13.09
CA VAL A 149 12.25 -49.07 12.17
C VAL A 149 11.28 -49.01 10.98
N GLU A 150 10.76 -50.17 10.54
CA GLU A 150 9.81 -50.23 9.41
C GLU A 150 8.48 -49.52 9.71
N ASP A 151 8.06 -49.50 10.98
CA ASP A 151 6.82 -48.83 11.42
C ASP A 151 6.88 -47.29 11.30
N ALA A 152 8.09 -46.72 11.20
CA ALA A 152 8.31 -45.28 11.04
C ALA A 152 7.91 -44.76 9.65
N SER A 153 7.75 -45.64 8.66
CA SER A 153 7.45 -45.27 7.26
C SER A 153 6.25 -44.31 7.14
N ALA A 154 5.14 -44.61 7.81
CA ALA A 154 3.93 -43.78 7.78
C ALA A 154 4.14 -42.36 8.35
N VAL A 155 5.11 -42.19 9.27
CA VAL A 155 5.44 -40.88 9.84
C VAL A 155 6.29 -40.06 8.87
N PHE A 156 7.21 -40.70 8.13
CA PHE A 156 7.96 -40.00 7.10
C PHE A 156 7.08 -39.56 5.92
N GLU A 157 6.07 -40.35 5.55
CA GLU A 157 5.05 -39.93 4.59
C GLU A 157 4.25 -38.72 5.08
N GLU A 158 3.85 -38.70 6.36
CA GLU A 158 3.17 -37.56 6.99
C GLU A 158 4.06 -36.30 6.99
N LEU A 159 5.32 -36.44 7.39
CA LEU A 159 6.31 -35.35 7.38
C LEU A 159 6.52 -34.81 5.96
N HIS A 160 6.60 -35.68 4.95
CA HIS A 160 6.76 -35.28 3.56
C HIS A 160 5.59 -34.40 3.08
N GLU A 161 4.34 -34.75 3.41
CA GLU A 161 3.18 -33.90 3.10
C GLU A 161 3.17 -32.59 3.90
N ILE A 162 3.61 -32.61 5.16
CA ILE A 162 3.81 -31.39 5.96
C ILE A 162 4.78 -30.44 5.27
N PHE A 163 5.95 -30.92 4.83
CA PHE A 163 6.95 -30.06 4.18
C PHE A 163 6.47 -29.49 2.85
N LYS A 164 5.73 -30.27 2.04
CA LYS A 164 5.09 -29.75 0.82
C LYS A 164 4.15 -28.58 1.10
N ASN A 165 3.36 -28.68 2.16
CA ASN A 165 2.42 -27.63 2.55
C ASN A 165 3.10 -26.40 3.18
N SER A 166 4.36 -26.53 3.61
CA SER A 166 5.11 -25.43 4.25
C SER A 166 5.63 -24.36 3.30
N GLY A 167 5.70 -24.63 1.99
CA GLY A 167 6.43 -23.81 1.02
C GLY A 167 6.03 -22.32 0.96
N ASN A 168 4.78 -22.00 1.30
CA ASN A 168 4.23 -20.63 1.28
C ASN A 168 4.15 -19.98 2.67
N LEU A 169 4.75 -20.58 3.69
CA LEU A 169 4.62 -20.14 5.08
C LEU A 169 5.95 -19.58 5.61
N ILE A 170 6.08 -18.25 5.62
CA ILE A 170 7.30 -17.58 6.09
C ILE A 170 7.69 -17.98 7.51
N GLY A 171 6.73 -18.24 8.40
CA GLY A 171 7.00 -18.58 9.80
C GLY A 171 7.37 -20.05 10.06
N TYR A 172 7.42 -20.91 9.03
CA TYR A 172 7.74 -22.33 9.19
C TYR A 172 9.26 -22.59 9.11
N PRO A 173 9.88 -23.20 10.13
CA PRO A 173 11.34 -23.34 10.24
C PRO A 173 11.86 -24.57 9.46
N PHE A 174 11.76 -24.54 8.13
CA PHE A 174 12.15 -25.63 7.23
C PHE A 174 13.58 -26.14 7.50
N GLU A 175 14.57 -25.24 7.47
CA GLU A 175 16.00 -25.60 7.61
C GLU A 175 16.32 -26.26 8.96
N LYS A 176 15.65 -25.83 10.04
CA LYS A 176 15.81 -26.42 11.36
C LYS A 176 15.35 -27.88 11.37
N HIS A 177 14.19 -28.17 10.78
CA HIS A 177 13.67 -29.53 10.72
C HIS A 177 14.46 -30.40 9.74
N PHE A 178 14.97 -29.81 8.64
CA PHE A 178 15.85 -30.52 7.72
C PHE A 178 17.12 -31.01 8.41
N GLN A 179 17.81 -30.14 9.14
CA GLN A 179 19.00 -30.50 9.89
C GLN A 179 18.69 -31.63 10.89
N LEU A 180 17.61 -31.51 11.65
CA LEU A 180 17.22 -32.55 12.61
C LEU A 180 16.98 -33.91 11.94
N LEU A 181 16.24 -33.94 10.82
CA LEU A 181 15.92 -35.20 10.14
C LEU A 181 17.14 -35.79 9.44
N ASN A 182 18.04 -34.96 8.90
CA ASN A 182 19.27 -35.41 8.27
C ASN A 182 20.23 -36.11 9.24
N GLU A 183 20.20 -35.77 10.53
CA GLU A 183 20.98 -36.46 11.57
C GLU A 183 20.42 -37.85 11.92
N LEU A 184 19.25 -38.24 11.40
CA LEU A 184 18.63 -39.55 11.65
C LEU A 184 19.03 -40.62 10.63
N ASP A 185 19.91 -40.29 9.68
CA ASP A 185 20.31 -41.14 8.56
C ASP A 185 20.90 -42.47 9.02
N ASP A 186 21.76 -42.41 10.05
CA ASP A 186 22.38 -43.59 10.66
C ASP A 186 21.37 -44.62 11.19
N ILE A 187 20.11 -44.23 11.41
CA ILE A 187 19.05 -45.07 11.97
C ILE A 187 18.05 -45.52 10.90
N PHE A 188 17.66 -44.64 9.97
CA PHE A 188 16.52 -44.86 9.07
C PHE A 188 16.89 -45.02 7.59
N PHE A 189 18.17 -45.11 7.22
CA PHE A 189 18.64 -45.24 5.82
C PHE A 189 18.03 -46.42 5.02
N GLU A 190 17.51 -47.46 5.68
CA GLU A 190 16.85 -48.60 5.00
C GLU A 190 15.35 -48.36 4.74
N VAL A 191 14.77 -47.26 5.23
CA VAL A 191 13.33 -46.96 5.08
C VAL A 191 13.10 -46.11 3.82
N ASP A 192 12.49 -46.69 2.80
CA ASP A 192 12.21 -45.98 1.53
C ASP A 192 11.48 -44.63 1.73
N ALA A 193 10.52 -44.53 2.67
CA ALA A 193 9.80 -43.29 2.94
C ALA A 193 10.70 -42.19 3.53
N TYR A 194 11.73 -42.57 4.30
CA TYR A 194 12.73 -41.65 4.84
C TYR A 194 13.63 -41.10 3.74
N GLU A 195 14.15 -41.98 2.87
CA GLU A 195 14.97 -41.58 1.72
C GLU A 195 14.21 -40.61 0.79
N ASN A 196 12.94 -40.93 0.47
CA ASN A 196 12.09 -40.04 -0.33
C ASN A 196 11.89 -38.67 0.33
N LEU A 197 11.74 -38.63 1.66
CA LEU A 197 11.63 -37.39 2.41
C LEU A 197 12.95 -36.61 2.35
N LEU A 198 14.09 -37.24 2.62
CA LEU A 198 15.41 -36.61 2.57
C LEU A 198 15.74 -36.07 1.18
N ASP A 199 15.46 -36.83 0.12
CA ASP A 199 15.64 -36.41 -1.27
C ASP A 199 14.85 -35.13 -1.56
N TYR A 200 13.56 -35.13 -1.20
CA TYR A 200 12.71 -33.95 -1.33
C TYR A 200 13.27 -32.76 -0.55
N MET A 201 13.64 -32.96 0.73
CA MET A 201 14.15 -31.87 1.57
C MET A 201 15.48 -31.30 1.07
N THR A 202 16.36 -32.17 0.56
CA THR A 202 17.64 -31.78 -0.05
C THR A 202 17.43 -30.96 -1.31
N GLU A 203 16.52 -31.39 -2.20
CA GLU A 203 16.14 -30.62 -3.39
C GLU A 203 15.58 -29.25 -2.99
N GLN A 204 14.63 -29.22 -2.04
CA GLN A 204 14.03 -27.97 -1.59
C GLN A 204 15.06 -27.05 -0.92
N SER A 205 15.95 -27.56 -0.06
CA SER A 205 17.00 -26.74 0.56
C SER A 205 17.94 -26.13 -0.50
N ALA A 206 18.31 -26.90 -1.53
CA ALA A 206 19.12 -26.39 -2.64
C ALA A 206 18.40 -25.29 -3.43
N VAL A 207 17.12 -25.47 -3.76
CA VAL A 207 16.28 -24.46 -4.44
C VAL A 207 16.17 -23.20 -3.58
N ARG A 208 15.78 -23.35 -2.31
CA ARG A 208 15.60 -22.24 -1.37
C ARG A 208 16.89 -21.46 -1.17
N GLY A 209 18.01 -22.16 -0.96
CA GLY A 209 19.33 -21.54 -0.83
C GLY A 209 19.77 -20.77 -2.09
N GLY A 210 19.47 -21.31 -3.29
CA GLY A 210 19.71 -20.63 -4.56
C GLY A 210 18.88 -19.36 -4.73
N GLU A 211 17.59 -19.44 -4.44
CA GLU A 211 16.65 -18.32 -4.47
C GLU A 211 17.08 -17.19 -3.52
N VAL A 212 17.37 -17.52 -2.26
CA VAL A 212 17.81 -16.55 -1.23
C VAL A 212 19.09 -15.83 -1.69
N LYS A 213 20.09 -16.56 -2.22
CA LYS A 213 21.33 -15.96 -2.73
C LYS A 213 21.06 -14.95 -3.86
N GLY A 214 20.19 -15.29 -4.81
CA GLY A 214 19.80 -14.38 -5.89
C GLY A 214 19.05 -13.14 -5.38
N ALA A 215 18.16 -13.34 -4.42
CA ALA A 215 17.37 -12.28 -3.80
C ALA A 215 18.22 -11.28 -3.03
N LEU A 216 19.25 -11.74 -2.32
CA LEU A 216 20.19 -10.86 -1.59
C LEU A 216 20.96 -9.93 -2.52
N LEU A 217 21.27 -10.36 -3.74
CA LEU A 217 21.89 -9.50 -4.75
C LEU A 217 20.91 -8.40 -5.20
N ASN A 218 19.65 -8.75 -5.45
CA ASN A 218 18.59 -7.81 -5.79
C ASN A 218 18.33 -6.81 -4.65
N LEU A 219 18.27 -7.28 -3.40
CA LEU A 219 18.13 -6.42 -2.22
C LEU A 219 19.28 -5.39 -2.14
N ARG A 220 20.52 -5.83 -2.30
CA ARG A 220 21.70 -4.94 -2.29
C ARG A 220 21.63 -3.90 -3.42
N ARG A 221 21.26 -4.33 -4.64
CA ARG A 221 21.09 -3.43 -5.79
C ARG A 221 19.99 -2.42 -5.54
N GLY A 222 18.85 -2.85 -5.00
CA GLY A 222 17.73 -1.99 -4.64
C GLY A 222 18.11 -0.91 -3.63
N ILE A 223 18.75 -1.30 -2.52
CA ILE A 223 19.25 -0.34 -1.51
C ILE A 223 20.24 0.65 -2.14
N LYS A 224 21.14 0.18 -3.02
CA LYS A 224 22.09 1.07 -3.69
C LYS A 224 21.39 2.07 -4.63
N ARG A 225 20.28 1.69 -5.25
CA ARG A 225 19.46 2.60 -6.08
C ARG A 225 18.78 3.68 -5.23
N ILE A 226 18.25 3.32 -4.06
CA ILE A 226 17.71 4.30 -3.10
C ILE A 226 18.78 5.33 -2.71
N GLN A 227 19.97 4.88 -2.32
CA GLN A 227 21.08 5.75 -1.91
C GLN A 227 21.53 6.72 -3.01
N ASN A 228 21.28 6.38 -4.27
CA ASN A 228 21.65 7.18 -5.43
C ASN A 228 20.46 7.99 -6.00
N GLY A 229 19.33 8.08 -5.29
CA GLY A 229 18.16 8.85 -5.74
C GLY A 229 17.41 8.23 -6.92
N HIS A 230 17.41 6.90 -7.06
CA HIS A 230 16.69 6.18 -8.12
C HIS A 230 15.59 5.28 -7.55
N PRO A 231 14.49 5.85 -7.02
CA PRO A 231 13.45 5.09 -6.32
C PRO A 231 12.68 4.12 -7.22
N TYR A 232 12.44 4.44 -8.50
CA TYR A 232 11.70 3.54 -9.40
C TYR A 232 12.51 2.29 -9.74
N GLN A 233 13.81 2.45 -10.04
CA GLN A 233 14.72 1.31 -10.17
C GLN A 233 14.85 0.50 -8.89
N ALA A 234 14.86 1.17 -7.72
CA ALA A 234 14.89 0.48 -6.45
C ALA A 234 13.68 -0.43 -6.26
N ILE A 235 12.47 0.05 -6.55
CA ILE A 235 11.21 -0.73 -6.47
C ILE A 235 11.31 -2.00 -7.32
N LYS A 236 11.84 -1.92 -8.54
CA LYS A 236 12.01 -3.09 -9.43
C LYS A 236 12.94 -4.14 -8.83
N TYR A 237 14.12 -3.73 -8.35
CA TYR A 237 15.08 -4.67 -7.75
C TYR A 237 14.57 -5.23 -6.42
N LEU A 238 13.99 -4.40 -5.56
CA LEU A 238 13.46 -4.84 -4.27
C LEU A 238 12.27 -5.79 -4.45
N GLY A 239 11.36 -5.49 -5.39
CA GLY A 239 10.23 -6.37 -5.71
C GLY A 239 10.66 -7.79 -6.07
N LYS A 240 11.71 -7.95 -6.89
CA LYS A 240 12.29 -9.26 -7.24
C LYS A 240 12.88 -10.04 -6.06
N SER A 241 13.12 -9.39 -4.93
CA SER A 241 13.64 -10.05 -3.73
C SER A 241 12.53 -10.64 -2.84
N PHE A 242 11.27 -10.25 -3.03
CA PHE A 242 10.20 -10.55 -2.07
C PHE A 242 9.89 -12.04 -1.94
N ILE A 243 9.40 -12.68 -3.01
CA ILE A 243 9.05 -14.11 -2.97
C ILE A 243 10.26 -14.98 -2.60
N PRO A 244 11.45 -14.81 -3.20
CA PRO A 244 12.63 -15.57 -2.81
C PRO A 244 13.07 -15.41 -1.35
N LEU A 245 12.84 -14.25 -0.72
CA LEU A 245 13.16 -14.02 0.69
C LEU A 245 12.04 -14.40 1.67
N TYR A 246 10.83 -14.73 1.18
CA TYR A 246 9.65 -15.04 1.99
C TYR A 246 9.76 -16.43 2.65
N LYS A 247 10.72 -16.57 3.57
CA LYS A 247 11.17 -17.82 4.20
C LYS A 247 11.69 -17.52 5.61
N GLU A 248 11.55 -18.45 6.56
CA GLU A 248 11.96 -18.22 7.95
C GLU A 248 13.47 -17.95 8.04
N GLU A 249 14.28 -18.74 7.33
CA GLU A 249 15.75 -18.63 7.32
C GLU A 249 16.27 -17.31 6.74
N SER A 250 15.45 -16.58 5.96
CA SER A 250 15.78 -15.27 5.41
C SER A 250 14.87 -14.14 5.90
N ARG A 251 14.06 -14.39 6.93
CA ARG A 251 13.04 -13.46 7.45
C ARG A 251 13.61 -12.07 7.77
N ASP A 252 14.77 -12.01 8.42
CA ASP A 252 15.46 -10.75 8.72
C ASP A 252 15.77 -9.91 7.47
N LYS A 253 16.13 -10.59 6.38
CA LYS A 253 16.46 -9.95 5.10
C LYS A 253 15.18 -9.54 4.37
N PHE A 254 14.10 -10.28 4.52
CA PHE A 254 12.78 -9.89 4.04
C PHE A 254 12.22 -8.66 4.77
N ILE A 255 12.34 -8.61 6.10
CA ILE A 255 12.02 -7.42 6.92
C ILE A 255 12.80 -6.19 6.42
N LEU A 256 14.10 -6.35 6.15
CA LEU A 256 14.91 -5.28 5.56
C LEU A 256 14.43 -4.87 4.16
N ALA A 257 14.05 -5.83 3.30
CA ALA A 257 13.52 -5.57 1.97
C ALA A 257 12.19 -4.80 2.02
N LEU A 258 11.29 -5.15 2.95
CA LEU A 258 10.03 -4.44 3.20
C LEU A 258 10.27 -3.00 3.65
N LYS A 259 11.17 -2.77 4.62
CA LYS A 259 11.53 -1.42 5.07
C LYS A 259 12.16 -0.59 3.93
N ALA A 260 13.05 -1.19 3.14
CA ALA A 260 13.70 -0.51 2.03
C ALA A 260 12.70 -0.11 0.93
N ILE A 261 11.80 -1.01 0.54
CA ILE A 261 10.83 -0.68 -0.51
C ILE A 261 9.78 0.32 -0.01
N ALA A 262 9.43 0.28 1.29
CA ALA A 262 8.54 1.27 1.89
C ALA A 262 9.11 2.68 1.75
N TYR A 263 10.40 2.86 2.04
CA TYR A 263 11.09 4.13 1.80
C TYR A 263 11.04 4.54 0.32
N ALA A 264 11.26 3.60 -0.60
CA ALA A 264 11.20 3.89 -2.04
C ALA A 264 9.79 4.35 -2.45
N TYR A 265 8.73 3.66 -1.99
CA TYR A 265 7.34 4.05 -2.23
C TYR A 265 7.00 5.43 -1.66
N GLU A 266 7.40 5.68 -0.43
CA GLU A 266 7.20 6.97 0.23
C GLU A 266 7.86 8.12 -0.54
N SER A 267 9.10 7.92 -1.02
CA SER A 267 9.85 8.93 -1.77
C SER A 267 9.21 9.34 -3.10
N ILE A 268 8.35 8.49 -3.67
CA ILE A 268 7.58 8.79 -4.91
C ILE A 268 6.11 9.11 -4.62
N GLY A 269 5.72 9.19 -3.34
CA GLY A 269 4.40 9.62 -2.90
C GLY A 269 3.34 8.51 -2.78
N LEU A 270 3.73 7.24 -2.81
CA LEU A 270 2.85 6.05 -2.68
C LEU A 270 2.76 5.59 -1.23
N LEU A 271 1.99 6.34 -0.43
CA LEU A 271 1.93 6.15 1.03
C LEU A 271 1.19 4.88 1.47
N TRP A 272 0.19 4.40 0.72
CA TRP A 272 -0.54 3.19 1.08
C TRP A 272 0.32 1.93 0.87
N SER A 273 1.10 1.86 -0.21
CA SER A 273 2.09 0.79 -0.39
C SER A 273 3.19 0.85 0.65
N SER A 274 3.71 2.05 0.96
CA SER A 274 4.70 2.21 2.04
C SER A 274 4.16 1.69 3.37
N ARG A 275 2.96 2.14 3.76
CA ARG A 275 2.26 1.70 4.97
C ARG A 275 2.13 0.19 5.04
N SER A 276 1.66 -0.46 3.97
CA SER A 276 1.42 -1.91 3.98
C SER A 276 2.72 -2.71 4.05
N CYS A 277 3.80 -2.25 3.41
CA CYS A 277 5.12 -2.85 3.57
C CYS A 277 5.62 -2.74 5.03
N LEU A 278 5.48 -1.57 5.63
CA LEU A 278 5.86 -1.36 7.04
C LEU A 278 4.98 -2.20 7.99
N LEU A 279 3.69 -2.34 7.71
CA LEU A 279 2.77 -3.15 8.52
C LEU A 279 3.11 -4.64 8.46
N LEU A 280 3.40 -5.16 7.26
CA LEU A 280 3.86 -6.53 7.12
C LEU A 280 5.20 -6.74 7.85
N SER A 281 6.10 -5.76 7.75
CA SER A 281 7.37 -5.76 8.47
C SER A 281 7.18 -5.76 9.99
N ALA A 282 6.22 -4.96 10.49
CA ALA A 282 5.85 -4.88 11.90
C ALA A 282 5.31 -6.22 12.40
N SER A 283 4.38 -6.83 11.66
CA SER A 283 3.85 -8.15 12.01
C SER A 283 4.95 -9.22 12.10
N LEU A 284 5.87 -9.25 11.12
CA LEU A 284 6.94 -10.25 11.11
C LEU A 284 7.96 -10.07 12.23
N ILE A 285 8.30 -8.83 12.59
CA ILE A 285 9.26 -8.60 13.67
C ILE A 285 8.64 -8.84 15.05
N THR A 286 7.34 -8.57 15.21
CA THR A 286 6.60 -8.83 16.45
C THR A 286 6.40 -10.31 16.73
N ASP A 287 6.50 -11.16 15.71
CA ASP A 287 6.51 -12.62 15.89
C ASP A 287 7.63 -13.09 16.85
N ASN A 288 8.76 -12.37 16.93
CA ASN A 288 9.81 -12.66 17.91
C ASN A 288 9.35 -12.46 19.34
N TYR A 289 8.50 -11.45 19.60
CA TYR A 289 7.89 -11.27 20.91
C TYR A 289 6.94 -12.42 21.23
N TRP A 290 6.13 -12.87 20.27
CA TRP A 290 5.20 -13.98 20.52
C TRP A 290 5.89 -15.34 20.73
N LYS A 291 7.01 -15.58 20.03
CA LYS A 291 7.79 -16.81 20.12
C LYS A 291 8.76 -16.82 21.30
N TYR A 292 9.43 -15.70 21.55
CA TYR A 292 10.62 -15.63 22.42
C TYR A 292 10.55 -14.50 23.46
N ASP A 293 9.45 -13.73 23.52
CA ASP A 293 9.31 -12.53 24.36
C ASP A 293 10.41 -11.48 24.07
N GLU A 294 10.99 -11.51 22.87
CA GLU A 294 12.07 -10.62 22.43
C GLU A 294 11.55 -9.35 21.77
N ILE A 295 12.13 -8.21 22.16
CA ILE A 295 11.93 -6.90 21.54
C ILE A 295 13.25 -6.39 20.97
N SER A 296 13.19 -5.49 19.97
CA SER A 296 14.41 -5.00 19.31
C SER A 296 14.32 -3.54 18.86
N LEU A 297 15.48 -2.89 18.68
CA LEU A 297 15.55 -1.52 18.16
C LEU A 297 14.92 -1.41 16.77
N LYS A 298 15.09 -2.44 15.92
CA LYS A 298 14.46 -2.52 14.60
C LYS A 298 12.93 -2.47 14.69
N GLN A 299 12.35 -3.05 15.73
CA GLN A 299 10.90 -3.03 15.97
C GLN A 299 10.43 -1.60 16.30
N ALA A 300 11.15 -0.91 17.20
CA ALA A 300 10.89 0.51 17.48
C ALA A 300 10.99 1.37 16.21
N GLU A 301 12.04 1.18 15.39
CA GLU A 301 12.19 1.88 14.11
C GLU A 301 11.00 1.69 13.17
N ILE A 302 10.49 0.45 13.06
CA ILE A 302 9.35 0.15 12.18
C ILE A 302 8.07 0.81 12.71
N TYR A 303 7.79 0.74 14.02
CA TYR A 303 6.61 1.36 14.62
C TYR A 303 6.66 2.89 14.48
N TYR A 304 7.84 3.47 14.64
CA TYR A 304 8.07 4.89 14.40
C TYR A 304 7.77 5.27 12.93
N SER A 305 8.32 4.54 11.96
CA SER A 305 8.02 4.76 10.54
C SER A 305 6.52 4.62 10.23
N LEU A 306 5.82 3.66 10.84
CA LEU A 306 4.37 3.48 10.72
C LEU A 306 3.61 4.69 11.27
N CYS A 307 3.98 5.17 12.46
CA CYS A 307 3.41 6.37 13.05
C CYS A 307 3.52 7.56 12.07
N LEU A 308 4.72 7.84 11.56
CA LEU A 308 4.92 8.92 10.60
C LEU A 308 4.08 8.74 9.33
N THR A 309 3.98 7.51 8.82
CA THR A 309 3.17 7.22 7.63
C THR A 309 1.68 7.44 7.88
N GLU A 310 1.16 7.03 9.04
CA GLU A 310 -0.24 7.23 9.41
C GLU A 310 -0.54 8.74 9.62
N ILE A 311 0.41 9.54 10.14
CA ILE A 311 0.28 11.00 10.19
C ILE A 311 0.19 11.58 8.77
N LYS A 312 1.05 11.15 7.85
CA LYS A 312 1.04 11.60 6.44
C LYS A 312 -0.25 11.22 5.70
N LEU A 313 -0.88 10.12 6.09
CA LEU A 313 -2.20 9.69 5.60
C LEU A 313 -3.37 10.43 6.28
N GLY A 314 -3.10 11.18 7.36
CA GLY A 314 -4.07 11.93 8.16
C GLY A 314 -4.81 11.09 9.20
N LYS A 315 -4.36 9.87 9.48
CA LYS A 315 -5.03 8.90 10.36
C LYS A 315 -4.55 9.05 11.82
N LEU A 316 -4.92 10.16 12.47
CA LEU A 316 -4.41 10.56 13.79
C LEU A 316 -4.48 9.46 14.85
N ALA A 317 -5.66 8.87 15.11
CA ALA A 317 -5.76 7.81 16.14
C ALA A 317 -4.88 6.59 15.86
N HIS A 318 -4.72 6.19 14.59
CA HIS A 318 -3.82 5.09 14.24
C HIS A 318 -2.37 5.49 14.50
N ALA A 319 -1.98 6.71 14.14
CA ALA A 319 -0.65 7.23 14.43
C ALA A 319 -0.34 7.26 15.93
N LEU A 320 -1.30 7.64 16.78
CA LEU A 320 -1.13 7.64 18.23
C LEU A 320 -0.94 6.23 18.79
N LEU A 321 -1.68 5.23 18.30
CA LEU A 321 -1.48 3.82 18.70
C LEU A 321 -0.07 3.32 18.34
N TRP A 322 0.40 3.61 17.13
CA TRP A 322 1.76 3.24 16.71
C TRP A 322 2.83 3.99 17.50
N TYR A 323 2.58 5.25 17.84
CA TYR A 323 3.49 6.05 18.65
C TYR A 323 3.57 5.52 20.09
N GLU A 324 2.45 5.16 20.69
CA GLU A 324 2.42 4.53 22.01
C GLU A 324 3.20 3.21 22.02
N LEU A 325 2.98 2.33 21.04
CA LEU A 325 3.76 1.10 20.91
C LEU A 325 5.26 1.39 20.71
N PHE A 326 5.60 2.39 19.89
CA PHE A 326 6.97 2.84 19.74
C PHE A 326 7.57 3.24 21.09
N LEU A 327 6.90 4.09 21.87
CA LEU A 327 7.39 4.52 23.19
C LEU A 327 7.56 3.34 24.15
N ILE A 328 6.61 2.41 24.18
CA ILE A 328 6.68 1.21 25.03
C ILE A 328 7.92 0.37 24.69
N ILE A 329 8.11 0.03 23.41
CA ILE A 329 9.28 -0.76 22.99
C ILE A 329 10.57 0.02 23.25
N ASN A 330 10.58 1.31 22.93
CA ASN A 330 11.75 2.16 23.06
C ASN A 330 12.25 2.28 24.50
N GLN A 331 11.35 2.46 25.46
CA GLN A 331 11.66 2.57 26.89
C GLN A 331 12.24 1.28 27.48
N ASN A 332 11.97 0.13 26.86
CA ASN A 332 12.44 -1.17 27.32
C ASN A 332 13.74 -1.64 26.64
N ILE A 333 14.38 -0.78 25.84
CA ILE A 333 15.67 -1.06 25.18
C ILE A 333 16.76 -0.17 25.81
N SER A 334 17.81 -0.79 26.37
CA SER A 334 18.88 -0.10 27.10
C SER A 334 19.74 0.84 26.25
N ASP A 335 19.99 0.48 24.98
CA ASP A 335 20.85 1.23 24.05
C ASP A 335 20.07 1.90 22.93
N SER A 336 18.88 2.44 23.24
CA SER A 336 18.09 3.09 22.21
C SER A 336 18.76 4.37 21.69
N SER A 337 18.84 4.49 20.37
CA SER A 337 19.25 5.73 19.68
C SER A 337 18.12 6.76 19.57
N PHE A 338 16.89 6.39 19.93
CA PHE A 338 15.72 7.25 19.83
C PHE A 338 15.54 8.11 21.08
N GLY A 339 15.19 9.37 20.88
CA GLY A 339 14.97 10.30 21.99
C GLY A 339 14.17 11.53 21.58
N ASP A 340 14.62 12.69 22.03
CA ASP A 340 13.86 13.93 21.89
C ASP A 340 13.60 14.35 20.44
N LYS A 341 14.49 14.00 19.50
CA LYS A 341 14.36 14.37 18.09
C LYS A 341 13.13 13.73 17.46
N GLU A 342 12.96 12.43 17.65
CA GLU A 342 11.84 11.69 17.07
C GLU A 342 10.51 12.08 17.71
N ASN A 343 10.51 12.32 19.02
CA ASN A 343 9.35 12.84 19.74
C ASN A 343 8.96 14.23 19.21
N GLN A 344 9.92 15.15 19.07
CA GLN A 344 9.69 16.48 18.50
C GLN A 344 9.19 16.41 17.06
N GLN A 345 9.69 15.47 16.25
CA GLN A 345 9.22 15.30 14.88
C GLN A 345 7.76 14.82 14.83
N VAL A 346 7.39 13.86 15.67
CA VAL A 346 5.99 13.39 15.77
C VAL A 346 5.09 14.52 16.24
N ASP A 347 5.49 15.22 17.31
CA ASP A 347 4.73 16.36 17.86
C ASP A 347 4.56 17.49 16.84
N PHE A 348 5.61 17.80 16.08
CA PHE A 348 5.55 18.77 15.00
C PHE A 348 4.61 18.33 13.86
N TYR A 349 4.70 17.08 13.40
CA TYR A 349 3.85 16.58 12.32
C TYR A 349 2.38 16.48 12.72
N VAL A 350 2.08 16.10 13.96
CA VAL A 350 0.71 16.09 14.49
C VAL A 350 0.19 17.51 14.62
N SER A 351 1.00 18.47 15.10
CA SER A 351 0.65 19.90 15.13
C SER A 351 0.31 20.44 13.74
N GLN A 352 1.13 20.11 12.74
CA GLN A 352 0.86 20.47 11.35
C GLN A 352 -0.43 19.83 10.83
N LEU A 353 -0.69 18.56 11.17
CA LEU A 353 -1.92 17.85 10.82
C LEU A 353 -3.14 18.54 11.42
N ILE A 354 -3.11 18.91 12.70
CA ILE A 354 -4.17 19.66 13.39
C ILE A 354 -4.44 20.98 12.65
N PHE A 355 -3.42 21.79 12.41
CA PHE A 355 -3.61 23.11 11.81
C PHE A 355 -4.07 23.12 10.35
N ASN A 356 -3.85 22.04 9.60
CA ASN A 356 -4.40 21.86 8.25
C ASN A 356 -5.81 21.20 8.25
N THR A 357 -6.40 20.94 9.43
CA THR A 357 -7.75 20.38 9.57
C THR A 357 -8.81 21.48 9.58
N ASP A 358 -9.95 21.23 8.92
CA ASP A 358 -11.07 22.17 8.92
C ASP A 358 -11.77 22.24 10.30
N LEU A 359 -12.58 23.28 10.50
CA LEU A 359 -13.26 23.51 11.79
C LEU A 359 -14.14 22.31 12.21
N LYS A 360 -14.77 21.63 11.24
CA LYS A 360 -15.61 20.46 11.49
C LYS A 360 -14.77 19.29 12.01
N GLY A 361 -13.64 19.02 11.37
CA GLY A 361 -12.69 17.99 11.78
C GLY A 361 -12.08 18.30 13.15
N ILE A 362 -11.72 19.56 13.42
CA ILE A 362 -11.21 20.02 14.73
C ILE A 362 -12.24 19.77 15.85
N ASN A 363 -13.51 20.11 15.63
CA ASN A 363 -14.55 19.85 16.63
C ASN A 363 -14.66 18.36 17.01
N ARG A 364 -14.48 17.48 16.02
CA ARG A 364 -14.46 16.02 16.21
C ARG A 364 -13.24 15.53 17.01
N GLN A 365 -12.23 16.38 17.27
CA GLN A 365 -11.05 16.05 18.09
C GLN A 365 -11.13 16.58 19.54
N SER A 366 -12.30 17.04 20.00
CA SER A 366 -12.48 17.69 21.31
C SER A 366 -12.03 16.90 22.54
N ASN A 367 -11.91 15.56 22.44
CA ASN A 367 -11.48 14.68 23.54
C ASN A 367 -9.99 14.28 23.46
N ILE A 368 -9.24 14.80 22.49
CA ILE A 368 -7.87 14.38 22.19
C ILE A 368 -6.75 15.14 22.93
N PRO A 369 -6.90 16.41 23.38
CA PRO A 369 -5.78 17.13 24.01
C PRO A 369 -5.08 16.37 25.15
N ASP A 370 -5.85 15.82 26.10
CA ASP A 370 -5.28 15.08 27.23
C ASP A 370 -4.61 13.75 26.80
N GLU A 371 -5.04 13.16 25.68
CA GLU A 371 -4.38 11.97 25.09
C GLU A 371 -3.02 12.33 24.48
N LEU A 372 -2.92 13.51 23.85
CA LEU A 372 -1.66 14.04 23.34
C LEU A 372 -0.69 14.35 24.49
N ASP A 373 -1.18 14.98 25.56
CA ASP A 373 -0.39 15.26 26.76
C ASP A 373 0.11 13.97 27.44
N ARG A 374 -0.74 12.92 27.52
CA ARG A 374 -0.35 11.61 28.04
C ARG A 374 0.81 10.98 27.27
N LEU A 375 0.84 11.17 25.95
CA LEU A 375 1.88 10.66 25.07
C LEU A 375 3.11 11.60 24.98
N GLY A 376 3.11 12.71 25.71
CA GLY A 376 4.18 13.71 25.68
C GLY A 376 4.21 14.58 24.42
N LEU A 377 3.10 14.63 23.66
CA LEU A 377 2.91 15.47 22.48
C LEU A 377 2.31 16.82 22.89
N PHE A 378 3.03 17.52 23.77
CA PHE A 378 2.53 18.74 24.40
C PHE A 378 2.24 19.81 23.35
N VAL A 379 3.14 20.06 22.38
CA VAL A 379 2.93 21.12 21.38
C VAL A 379 1.66 20.87 20.58
N SER A 380 1.39 19.62 20.19
CA SER A 380 0.16 19.20 19.51
C SER A 380 -1.07 19.43 20.36
N SER A 381 -1.02 19.10 21.65
CA SER A 381 -2.11 19.36 22.59
C SER A 381 -2.43 20.85 22.66
N GLY A 382 -1.40 21.69 22.81
CA GLY A 382 -1.53 23.14 22.78
C GLY A 382 -2.12 23.65 21.47
N CYS A 383 -1.62 23.18 20.33
CA CYS A 383 -2.12 23.53 19.00
C CYS A 383 -3.61 23.18 18.84
N LEU A 384 -4.03 22.03 19.35
CA LEU A 384 -5.44 21.62 19.31
C LEU A 384 -6.32 22.46 20.24
N LYS A 385 -5.87 22.74 21.47
CA LYS A 385 -6.56 23.66 22.40
C LYS A 385 -6.73 25.06 21.77
N TYR A 386 -5.69 25.57 21.12
CA TYR A 386 -5.70 26.84 20.39
C TYR A 386 -6.70 26.82 19.21
N ALA A 387 -6.69 25.74 18.41
CA ALA A 387 -7.61 25.54 17.29
C ALA A 387 -9.08 25.40 17.74
N LEU A 388 -9.32 24.83 18.92
CA LEU A 388 -10.64 24.74 19.55
C LEU A 388 -11.12 26.08 20.13
N GLY A 389 -10.21 27.01 20.42
CA GLY A 389 -10.51 28.35 20.93
C GLY A 389 -10.19 28.56 22.42
N TYR A 390 -9.49 27.62 23.06
CA TYR A 390 -9.06 27.73 24.46
C TYR A 390 -7.77 28.55 24.60
N ILE A 391 -7.82 29.82 24.19
CA ILE A 391 -6.64 30.70 24.13
C ILE A 391 -6.06 30.97 25.52
N GLU A 392 -6.89 31.24 26.53
CA GLU A 392 -6.41 31.50 27.90
C GLU A 392 -5.74 30.27 28.53
N ASP A 393 -6.25 29.06 28.26
CA ASP A 393 -5.62 27.82 28.72
C ASP A 393 -4.26 27.63 28.05
N PHE A 394 -4.19 27.90 26.73
CA PHE A 394 -2.95 27.85 25.96
C PHE A 394 -1.91 28.87 26.47
N GLU A 395 -2.28 30.14 26.63
CA GLU A 395 -1.40 31.19 27.15
C GLU A 395 -0.84 30.84 28.54
N ARG A 396 -1.69 30.31 29.43
CA ARG A 396 -1.30 29.90 30.78
C ARG A 396 -0.37 28.69 30.78
N GLU A 397 -0.61 27.70 29.93
CA GLU A 397 0.16 26.46 29.87
C GLU A 397 1.57 26.66 29.31
N TYR A 398 1.71 27.56 28.32
CA TYR A 398 2.97 27.82 27.63
C TYR A 398 3.68 29.09 28.11
N GLU A 399 3.10 29.82 29.07
CA GLU A 399 3.62 31.11 29.57
C GLU A 399 3.87 32.12 28.42
N VAL A 400 2.97 32.14 27.43
CA VAL A 400 3.03 33.04 26.26
C VAL A 400 1.81 33.94 26.20
N THR A 401 1.89 35.04 25.47
CA THR A 401 0.73 35.85 25.08
C THR A 401 0.37 35.51 23.64
N ALA A 402 -0.89 35.21 23.36
CA ALA A 402 -1.40 34.92 22.03
C ALA A 402 -1.57 36.23 21.25
N ASP A 403 -0.43 36.76 20.78
CA ASP A 403 -0.35 37.96 19.97
C ASP A 403 -0.06 37.64 18.49
N LYS A 404 0.25 38.67 17.72
CA LYS A 404 0.56 38.53 16.30
C LYS A 404 1.82 37.68 16.06
N ASP A 405 2.86 37.84 16.88
CA ASP A 405 4.11 37.10 16.70
C ASP A 405 3.90 35.60 16.95
N HIS A 406 3.01 35.26 17.89
CA HIS A 406 2.61 33.87 18.11
C HIS A 406 1.79 33.31 16.93
N ASN A 407 0.85 34.07 16.39
CA ASN A 407 0.10 33.65 15.20
C ASN A 407 1.01 33.41 13.99
N ASP A 408 2.03 34.26 13.81
CA ASP A 408 3.05 34.08 12.76
C ASP A 408 3.86 32.79 12.96
N PHE A 409 4.12 32.37 14.21
CA PHE A 409 4.77 31.09 14.51
C PHE A 409 3.86 29.89 14.19
N LEU A 410 2.59 29.91 14.60
CA LEU A 410 1.63 28.83 14.30
C LEU A 410 1.39 28.71 12.78
N GLN A 411 1.36 29.84 12.07
CA GLN A 411 1.31 29.85 10.61
C GLN A 411 2.52 29.15 10.00
N LYS A 412 3.74 29.41 10.52
CA LYS A 412 4.95 28.70 10.06
C LYS A 412 4.84 27.19 10.28
N ILE A 413 4.26 26.73 11.39
CA ILE A 413 4.00 25.29 11.61
C ILE A 413 3.05 24.74 10.54
N ARG A 414 1.91 25.42 10.29
CA ARG A 414 0.92 25.01 9.28
C ARG A 414 1.55 24.89 7.88
N ASP A 415 2.38 25.86 7.52
CA ASP A 415 2.88 26.10 6.16
C ASP A 415 4.27 25.49 5.89
N PHE A 416 4.95 24.94 6.90
CA PHE A 416 6.26 24.32 6.74
C PHE A 416 6.23 23.13 5.77
N ASP A 417 7.13 23.12 4.79
CA ASP A 417 7.29 21.95 3.92
C ASP A 417 8.09 20.85 4.63
N ALA A 418 7.37 19.93 5.26
CA ALA A 418 7.93 18.74 5.90
C ALA A 418 8.29 17.62 4.90
N GLY A 419 8.24 17.90 3.59
CA GLY A 419 8.37 16.88 2.54
C GLY A 419 7.11 16.04 2.35
N PHE A 420 5.99 16.45 2.95
CA PHE A 420 4.67 15.89 2.67
C PHE A 420 3.59 16.96 2.84
N ASN A 421 2.56 16.90 1.99
CA ASN A 421 1.44 17.83 2.06
C ASN A 421 0.30 17.24 2.91
N SER A 422 0.15 17.74 4.13
CA SER A 422 -0.91 17.35 5.06
C SER A 422 -2.27 17.91 4.62
N LYS A 423 -3.27 17.03 4.44
CA LYS A 423 -4.66 17.41 4.12
C LYS A 423 -5.58 17.51 5.34
N GLY A 424 -4.99 17.62 6.54
CA GLY A 424 -5.74 17.57 7.81
C GLY A 424 -6.13 16.16 8.24
N ILE A 425 -6.73 16.07 9.43
CA ILE A 425 -7.13 14.82 10.06
C ILE A 425 -8.28 14.18 9.28
N LYS A 426 -8.09 12.93 8.88
CA LYS A 426 -9.13 12.05 8.36
C LYS A 426 -9.74 11.29 9.52
N ASP A 427 -10.87 11.80 10.01
CA ASP A 427 -11.59 11.14 11.08
C ASP A 427 -12.50 10.01 10.54
N ASN A 428 -12.81 9.07 11.41
CA ASN A 428 -13.63 7.90 11.13
C ASN A 428 -14.96 7.96 11.92
N TYR A 429 -15.59 9.14 12.05
CA TYR A 429 -16.87 9.26 12.78
C TYR A 429 -18.09 8.83 11.95
N ASP A 430 -18.01 8.95 10.63
CA ASP A 430 -19.13 8.66 9.74
C ASP A 430 -19.27 7.15 9.48
N LYS A 431 -20.47 6.68 9.13
CA LYS A 431 -20.73 5.24 8.86
C LYS A 431 -19.92 4.70 7.67
N ARG A 432 -19.51 5.59 6.77
CA ARG A 432 -18.70 5.30 5.58
C ARG A 432 -17.38 6.04 5.71
N GLY A 433 -16.29 5.35 5.41
CA GLY A 433 -14.96 5.91 5.33
C GLY A 433 -14.60 6.22 3.89
N ILE A 434 -13.75 7.24 3.69
CA ILE A 434 -13.26 7.64 2.37
C ILE A 434 -11.75 7.77 2.43
N TYR A 435 -11.05 6.96 1.63
CA TYR A 435 -9.62 7.10 1.43
C TYR A 435 -9.30 7.48 -0.01
N THR A 436 -8.13 8.10 -0.19
CA THR A 436 -7.70 8.65 -1.48
C THR A 436 -6.26 8.26 -1.73
N SER A 437 -5.94 7.88 -2.96
CA SER A 437 -4.58 7.67 -3.48
C SER A 437 -4.39 8.44 -4.79
N PHE A 438 -3.13 8.67 -5.18
CA PHE A 438 -2.74 9.36 -6.40
C PHE A 438 -1.70 8.52 -7.14
N ILE A 439 -2.06 8.04 -8.33
CA ILE A 439 -1.16 7.28 -9.19
C ILE A 439 -0.99 8.07 -10.48
N PHE A 440 0.19 8.64 -10.73
CA PHE A 440 0.54 9.37 -11.95
C PHE A 440 -0.54 10.40 -12.39
N GLY A 441 -1.09 11.13 -11.42
CA GLY A 441 -2.15 12.14 -11.64
C GLY A 441 -3.59 11.61 -11.64
N CYS A 442 -3.81 10.29 -11.73
CA CYS A 442 -5.13 9.70 -11.51
C CYS A 442 -5.47 9.74 -10.01
N THR A 443 -6.61 10.35 -9.69
CA THR A 443 -7.16 10.35 -8.34
C THR A 443 -8.01 9.10 -8.13
N ILE A 444 -7.59 8.25 -7.20
CA ILE A 444 -8.32 7.06 -6.79
C ILE A 444 -9.01 7.35 -5.46
N GLU A 445 -10.33 7.25 -5.43
CA GLU A 445 -11.13 7.39 -4.21
C GLU A 445 -11.75 6.03 -3.89
N ILE A 446 -11.61 5.57 -2.65
CA ILE A 446 -12.28 4.35 -2.16
C ILE A 446 -13.22 4.70 -1.02
N ASN A 447 -14.48 4.33 -1.20
CA ASN A 447 -15.56 4.48 -0.24
C ASN A 447 -15.87 3.09 0.36
N PHE A 448 -15.96 2.98 1.68
CA PHE A 448 -16.13 1.69 2.35
C PHE A 448 -16.91 1.79 3.67
N PRO A 449 -17.49 0.69 4.19
CA PRO A 449 -18.09 0.68 5.52
C PRO A 449 -17.02 0.94 6.58
N ASN A 450 -17.24 1.92 7.44
CA ASN A 450 -16.21 2.35 8.40
C ASN A 450 -16.20 1.47 9.66
N ARG A 451 -15.77 0.22 9.49
CA ARG A 451 -15.60 -0.79 10.54
C ARG A 451 -14.62 -1.86 10.07
N SER A 452 -13.98 -2.58 10.99
CA SER A 452 -13.25 -3.80 10.66
C SER A 452 -14.20 -4.84 10.02
N PRO A 453 -13.74 -5.64 9.03
CA PRO A 453 -12.41 -5.66 8.40
C PRO A 453 -12.27 -4.72 7.18
N PHE A 454 -13.29 -3.89 6.90
CA PHE A 454 -13.35 -3.08 5.67
C PHE A 454 -12.36 -1.92 5.65
N ILE A 455 -11.97 -1.41 6.82
CA ILE A 455 -10.89 -0.42 6.94
C ILE A 455 -9.60 -1.04 6.41
N GLU A 456 -9.19 -2.19 6.96
CA GLU A 456 -7.97 -2.89 6.58
C GLU A 456 -8.00 -3.31 5.11
N PHE A 457 -9.12 -3.91 4.68
CA PHE A 457 -9.31 -4.33 3.29
C PHE A 457 -9.16 -3.17 2.31
N SER A 458 -9.76 -2.02 2.60
CA SER A 458 -9.68 -0.83 1.73
C SER A 458 -8.26 -0.27 1.67
N THR A 459 -7.52 -0.30 2.78
CA THR A 459 -6.09 0.07 2.76
C THR A 459 -5.24 -0.91 1.95
N SER A 460 -5.55 -2.22 2.01
CA SER A 460 -4.89 -3.24 1.19
C SER A 460 -5.18 -3.07 -0.31
N ILE A 461 -6.40 -2.70 -0.70
CA ILE A 461 -6.74 -2.40 -2.10
C ILE A 461 -5.95 -1.19 -2.61
N LEU A 462 -5.88 -0.10 -1.85
CA LEU A 462 -5.08 1.06 -2.27
C LEU A 462 -3.58 0.72 -2.37
N ALA A 463 -3.05 -0.02 -1.39
CA ALA A 463 -1.66 -0.47 -1.42
C ALA A 463 -1.35 -1.40 -2.59
N LEU A 464 -2.30 -2.28 -2.96
CA LEU A 464 -2.23 -3.16 -4.12
C LEU A 464 -2.12 -2.34 -5.41
N LEU A 465 -3.02 -1.37 -5.61
CA LEU A 465 -3.04 -0.55 -6.83
C LEU A 465 -1.79 0.33 -6.94
N GLU A 466 -1.38 0.97 -5.84
CA GLU A 466 -0.15 1.77 -5.80
C GLU A 466 1.08 0.92 -6.16
N SER A 467 1.23 -0.27 -5.58
CA SER A 467 2.39 -1.15 -5.78
C SER A 467 2.44 -1.80 -7.16
N ALA A 468 1.27 -2.25 -7.64
CA ALA A 468 1.13 -2.86 -8.96
C ALA A 468 1.43 -1.85 -10.07
N PHE A 469 0.94 -0.61 -9.92
CA PHE A 469 1.07 0.42 -10.96
C PHE A 469 2.23 1.41 -10.75
N ALA A 470 3.04 1.23 -9.69
CA ALA A 470 4.13 2.15 -9.32
C ALA A 470 5.08 2.48 -10.49
N THR A 471 5.39 1.51 -11.35
CA THR A 471 6.40 1.67 -12.42
C THR A 471 5.81 1.89 -13.81
N CYS A 472 4.48 1.83 -13.98
CA CYS A 472 3.81 1.82 -15.29
C CYS A 472 4.26 2.94 -16.23
N THR A 473 4.21 4.20 -15.79
CA THR A 473 4.55 5.33 -16.68
C THR A 473 6.03 5.35 -17.04
N ILE A 474 6.91 4.83 -16.18
CA ILE A 474 8.34 4.66 -16.45
C ILE A 474 8.58 3.62 -17.54
N ASP A 475 7.72 2.61 -17.62
CA ASP A 475 7.77 1.54 -18.63
C ASP A 475 6.88 1.80 -19.86
N ASN A 476 6.55 3.06 -20.13
CA ASN A 476 5.73 3.49 -21.28
C ASN A 476 4.28 2.97 -21.25
N ILE A 477 3.76 2.65 -20.06
CA ILE A 477 2.34 2.37 -19.81
C ILE A 477 1.72 3.65 -19.24
N HIS A 478 1.06 4.43 -20.10
CA HIS A 478 0.57 5.76 -19.75
C HIS A 478 -0.89 5.73 -19.32
N LEU A 479 -1.25 6.53 -18.30
CA LEU A 479 -2.65 6.67 -17.90
C LEU A 479 -3.49 7.36 -18.96
N LYS A 480 -4.76 6.99 -19.01
CA LYS A 480 -5.78 7.60 -19.87
C LYS A 480 -7.05 8.02 -19.13
N GLU A 481 -7.15 7.72 -17.84
CA GLU A 481 -8.27 8.08 -16.96
C GLU A 481 -7.77 8.94 -15.79
N ALA A 482 -8.50 10.01 -15.48
CA ALA A 482 -8.15 10.96 -14.42
C ALA A 482 -8.73 10.60 -13.05
N PHE A 483 -9.79 9.79 -13.02
CA PHE A 483 -10.53 9.45 -11.81
C PHE A 483 -10.94 7.98 -11.82
N LEU A 484 -10.72 7.32 -10.69
CA LEU A 484 -11.27 6.01 -10.36
C LEU A 484 -12.01 6.12 -9.01
N THR A 485 -13.29 5.81 -9.01
CA THR A 485 -14.09 5.71 -7.78
C THR A 485 -14.35 4.25 -7.48
N ILE A 486 -13.92 3.80 -6.30
CA ILE A 486 -14.10 2.45 -5.79
C ILE A 486 -15.18 2.48 -4.71
N GLU A 487 -16.18 1.62 -4.82
CA GLU A 487 -17.23 1.44 -3.82
C GLU A 487 -17.12 0.02 -3.26
N VAL A 488 -16.78 -0.10 -1.98
CA VAL A 488 -16.81 -1.37 -1.24
C VAL A 488 -18.19 -1.53 -0.61
N ILE A 489 -18.88 -2.61 -0.93
CA ILE A 489 -20.21 -2.96 -0.43
C ILE A 489 -20.07 -4.20 0.45
N ALA A 490 -20.71 -4.15 1.61
CA ALA A 490 -20.76 -5.27 2.55
C ALA A 490 -22.15 -5.89 2.50
N ASP A 491 -22.21 -7.19 2.24
CA ASP A 491 -23.42 -7.98 2.32
C ASP A 491 -23.28 -9.06 3.40
N ASP A 492 -24.31 -9.17 4.23
CA ASP A 492 -24.37 -10.13 5.34
C ASP A 492 -24.89 -11.48 4.81
N GLU A 493 -24.02 -12.25 4.13
CA GLU A 493 -24.23 -13.65 3.76
C GLU A 493 -23.31 -14.59 4.57
N ASP A 494 -23.61 -15.88 4.63
CA ASP A 494 -22.86 -16.85 5.44
C ASP A 494 -21.47 -17.21 4.86
N ASP A 495 -21.34 -17.25 3.53
CA ASP A 495 -20.12 -17.69 2.85
C ASP A 495 -19.25 -16.51 2.38
N LEU A 496 -17.94 -16.57 2.71
CA LEU A 496 -16.97 -15.61 2.22
C LEU A 496 -16.88 -15.65 0.69
N SER A 497 -17.35 -14.60 0.03
CA SER A 497 -17.15 -14.39 -1.40
C SER A 497 -16.81 -12.93 -1.72
N LEU A 498 -16.00 -12.78 -2.76
CA LEU A 498 -15.57 -11.50 -3.28
C LEU A 498 -15.89 -11.47 -4.76
N SER A 499 -16.56 -10.42 -5.19
CA SER A 499 -16.80 -10.15 -6.60
C SER A 499 -16.56 -8.67 -6.87
N HIS A 500 -16.31 -8.35 -8.13
CA HIS A 500 -16.13 -6.97 -8.54
C HIS A 500 -16.79 -6.70 -9.89
N GLU A 501 -17.23 -5.46 -10.06
CA GLU A 501 -17.86 -4.98 -11.28
C GLU A 501 -17.23 -3.66 -11.70
N ILE A 502 -16.97 -3.52 -13.00
CA ILE A 502 -16.45 -2.28 -13.58
C ILE A 502 -17.57 -1.61 -14.34
N ASN A 503 -18.06 -0.47 -13.84
CA ASN A 503 -18.97 0.37 -14.60
C ASN A 503 -18.17 1.42 -15.38
N SER A 504 -17.98 1.07 -16.65
CA SER A 504 -17.18 1.80 -17.61
C SER A 504 -18.08 2.55 -18.63
N ASN A 505 -19.35 2.81 -18.27
CA ASN A 505 -20.35 3.28 -19.24
C ASN A 505 -20.69 4.78 -19.21
N SER A 506 -20.42 5.50 -18.12
CA SER A 506 -20.71 6.93 -18.00
C SER A 506 -19.73 7.61 -17.04
N GLY A 507 -19.68 8.95 -17.06
CA GLY A 507 -18.97 9.76 -16.07
C GLY A 507 -17.56 9.30 -15.71
N LYS A 508 -17.24 9.35 -14.41
CA LYS A 508 -16.00 8.79 -13.82
C LYS A 508 -16.01 7.25 -13.91
N LEU A 509 -14.83 6.64 -14.01
CA LEU A 509 -14.71 5.19 -13.94
C LEU A 509 -15.10 4.71 -12.54
N ASN A 510 -16.12 3.86 -12.45
CA ASN A 510 -16.59 3.31 -11.19
C ASN A 510 -16.25 1.82 -11.09
N PHE A 511 -15.79 1.40 -9.92
CA PHE A 511 -15.41 0.04 -9.60
C PHE A 511 -16.10 -0.38 -8.31
N THR A 512 -16.97 -1.37 -8.36
CA THR A 512 -17.67 -1.87 -7.18
C THR A 512 -17.04 -3.17 -6.74
N ILE A 513 -16.76 -3.31 -5.44
CA ILE A 513 -16.30 -4.55 -4.82
C ILE A 513 -17.39 -5.00 -3.85
N ASN A 514 -18.00 -6.15 -4.11
CA ASN A 514 -18.98 -6.75 -3.21
C ASN A 514 -18.27 -7.77 -2.32
N CYS A 515 -18.44 -7.60 -1.02
CA CYS A 515 -17.84 -8.41 0.03
C CYS A 515 -18.96 -9.11 0.81
N ASN A 516 -19.13 -10.41 0.56
CA ASN A 516 -20.14 -11.23 1.20
C ASN A 516 -19.49 -12.07 2.31
N GLY A 517 -20.12 -12.19 3.47
CA GLY A 517 -19.59 -12.98 4.59
C GLY A 517 -18.22 -12.51 5.10
N PHE A 518 -17.97 -11.19 4.97
CA PHE A 518 -16.68 -10.56 5.23
C PHE A 518 -16.49 -10.27 6.73
N GLU A 519 -16.40 -11.32 7.53
CA GLU A 519 -16.09 -11.24 8.97
C GLU A 519 -14.60 -11.44 9.26
N THR A 520 -14.13 -10.87 10.38
CA THR A 520 -12.74 -10.99 10.83
C THR A 520 -12.32 -12.45 11.05
N SER A 521 -13.25 -13.33 11.44
CA SER A 521 -13.05 -14.78 11.58
C SER A 521 -12.88 -15.52 10.25
N ALA A 522 -13.31 -14.93 9.13
CA ALA A 522 -13.38 -15.58 7.82
C ALA A 522 -12.04 -15.61 7.06
N PHE A 523 -11.01 -14.86 7.50
CA PHE A 523 -9.70 -14.77 6.82
C PHE A 523 -8.74 -15.94 7.14
N ARG A 524 -9.22 -17.18 7.00
CA ARG A 524 -8.42 -18.43 7.06
C ARG A 524 -7.52 -18.57 5.82
N ILE A 525 -6.62 -19.56 5.78
CA ILE A 525 -5.69 -19.81 4.66
C ILE A 525 -6.41 -19.87 3.30
N ASP A 526 -7.49 -20.67 3.21
CA ASP A 526 -8.27 -20.83 1.99
C ASP A 526 -8.89 -19.50 1.53
N ALA A 527 -9.35 -18.69 2.49
CA ALA A 527 -9.86 -17.35 2.24
C ALA A 527 -8.76 -16.40 1.75
N GLN A 528 -7.56 -16.47 2.32
CA GLN A 528 -6.42 -15.65 1.87
C GLN A 528 -6.06 -15.95 0.41
N GLN A 529 -6.12 -17.22 -0.01
CA GLN A 529 -5.87 -17.57 -1.41
C GLN A 529 -6.98 -17.07 -2.33
N LYS A 530 -8.26 -17.15 -1.91
CA LYS A 530 -9.39 -16.56 -2.64
C LYS A 530 -9.23 -15.04 -2.80
N ILE A 531 -8.91 -14.33 -1.72
CA ILE A 531 -8.67 -12.87 -1.73
C ILE A 531 -7.49 -12.51 -2.64
N THR A 532 -6.39 -13.25 -2.53
CA THR A 532 -5.21 -13.08 -3.37
C THR A 532 -5.54 -13.25 -4.86
N ASN A 533 -6.35 -14.25 -5.20
CA ASN A 533 -6.79 -14.47 -6.57
C ASN A 533 -7.71 -13.34 -7.06
N GLU A 534 -8.59 -12.83 -6.21
CA GLU A 534 -9.39 -11.65 -6.54
C GLU A 534 -8.53 -10.40 -6.74
N PHE A 535 -7.51 -10.18 -5.91
CA PHE A 535 -6.57 -9.06 -6.09
C PHE A 535 -5.89 -9.09 -7.46
N LYS A 536 -5.49 -10.28 -7.93
CA LYS A 536 -4.98 -10.45 -9.31
C LYS A 536 -6.02 -10.01 -10.33
N LYS A 537 -7.27 -10.48 -10.21
CA LYS A 537 -8.35 -10.13 -11.15
C LYS A 537 -8.65 -8.63 -11.14
N ILE A 538 -8.65 -7.98 -9.97
CA ILE A 538 -8.84 -6.53 -9.83
C ILE A 538 -7.77 -5.77 -10.64
N VAL A 539 -6.49 -6.09 -10.45
CA VAL A 539 -5.39 -5.45 -11.18
C VAL A 539 -5.51 -5.69 -12.69
N PHE A 540 -5.78 -6.93 -13.11
CA PHE A 540 -5.95 -7.26 -14.53
C PHE A 540 -7.17 -6.58 -15.17
N GLY A 541 -8.28 -6.45 -14.44
CA GLY A 541 -9.49 -5.79 -14.92
C GLY A 541 -9.32 -4.27 -15.05
N LEU A 542 -8.60 -3.63 -14.12
CA LEU A 542 -8.38 -2.19 -14.13
C LEU A 542 -7.27 -1.74 -15.09
N LEU A 543 -6.27 -2.58 -15.36
CA LEU A 543 -5.15 -2.24 -16.24
C LEU A 543 -5.58 -1.69 -17.62
N PRO A 544 -6.44 -2.37 -18.41
CA PRO A 544 -6.87 -1.86 -19.71
C PRO A 544 -7.85 -0.69 -19.62
N GLU A 545 -8.52 -0.47 -18.49
CA GLU A 545 -9.44 0.65 -18.29
C GLU A 545 -8.67 1.93 -17.94
N LEU A 546 -7.65 1.84 -17.10
CA LEU A 546 -6.86 2.98 -16.62
C LEU A 546 -5.75 3.40 -17.58
N PHE A 547 -5.15 2.45 -18.32
CA PHE A 547 -3.95 2.71 -19.09
C PHE A 547 -4.14 2.56 -20.60
N PHE A 548 -3.33 3.31 -21.34
CA PHE A 548 -3.08 3.10 -22.76
C PHE A 548 -1.88 2.17 -22.92
N ILE A 549 -2.13 0.97 -23.46
CA ILE A 549 -1.13 -0.08 -23.63
C ILE A 549 -0.86 -0.25 -25.11
N LYS A 550 0.36 0.09 -25.56
CA LYS A 550 0.75 0.00 -26.97
C LYS A 550 1.00 -1.44 -27.44
N ASN A 551 1.62 -2.25 -26.58
CA ASN A 551 2.00 -3.64 -26.85
C ASN A 551 1.95 -4.45 -25.54
N THR A 552 1.63 -5.73 -25.63
CA THR A 552 1.58 -6.69 -24.51
C THR A 552 2.96 -6.92 -23.88
N GLU A 553 4.05 -6.73 -24.63
CA GLU A 553 5.43 -6.78 -24.09
C GLU A 553 5.64 -5.88 -22.88
N TYR A 554 5.00 -4.70 -22.84
CA TYR A 554 5.10 -3.80 -21.68
C TYR A 554 4.39 -4.38 -20.45
N ILE A 555 3.30 -5.12 -20.64
CA ILE A 555 2.61 -5.81 -19.55
C ILE A 555 3.49 -6.96 -19.05
N GLU A 556 4.08 -7.76 -19.94
CA GLU A 556 5.00 -8.84 -19.57
C GLU A 556 6.19 -8.28 -18.77
N LYS A 557 6.76 -7.16 -19.21
CA LYS A 557 7.80 -6.45 -18.48
C LYS A 557 7.35 -6.04 -17.07
N MET A 558 6.18 -5.41 -16.95
CA MET A 558 5.60 -5.02 -15.65
C MET A 558 5.42 -6.23 -14.72
N ILE A 559 4.97 -7.36 -15.25
CA ILE A 559 4.70 -8.57 -14.46
C ILE A 559 6.00 -9.25 -14.04
N PHE A 560 6.87 -9.57 -14.99
CA PHE A 560 8.03 -10.44 -14.77
C PHE A 560 9.33 -9.66 -14.49
N GLU A 561 9.61 -8.61 -15.26
CA GLU A 561 10.84 -7.83 -15.07
C GLU A 561 10.74 -6.82 -13.93
N ASP A 562 9.54 -6.40 -13.57
CA ASP A 562 9.34 -5.51 -12.43
C ASP A 562 8.87 -6.27 -11.19
N ALA A 563 8.41 -7.52 -11.34
CA ALA A 563 7.83 -8.30 -10.25
C ALA A 563 6.65 -7.56 -9.59
N ALA A 564 5.82 -6.86 -10.39
CA ALA A 564 4.75 -6.01 -9.87
C ALA A 564 3.73 -6.79 -9.03
N PHE A 565 3.41 -8.02 -9.41
CA PHE A 565 2.51 -8.87 -8.64
C PHE A 565 3.16 -9.42 -7.37
N ASP A 566 4.41 -9.84 -7.44
CA ASP A 566 5.16 -10.40 -6.31
C ASP A 566 5.21 -9.43 -5.13
N ARG A 567 5.34 -8.12 -5.41
CA ARG A 567 5.38 -7.06 -4.39
C ARG A 567 4.01 -6.49 -4.02
N ALA A 568 2.98 -6.65 -4.85
CA ALA A 568 1.65 -6.04 -4.60
C ALA A 568 0.66 -7.01 -3.93
N ILE A 569 0.75 -8.30 -4.25
CA ILE A 569 -0.20 -9.31 -3.77
C ILE A 569 0.00 -9.62 -2.28
N SER A 570 1.22 -9.51 -1.76
CA SER A 570 1.53 -9.73 -0.34
C SER A 570 0.69 -8.87 0.61
N PHE A 571 0.06 -7.79 0.13
CA PHE A 571 -0.81 -6.94 0.93
C PHE A 571 -2.18 -7.54 1.24
N GLY A 572 -2.58 -8.65 0.61
CA GLY A 572 -3.72 -9.44 1.07
C GLY A 572 -3.53 -9.94 2.50
N ALA A 573 -2.30 -10.26 2.89
CA ALA A 573 -1.96 -10.68 4.25
C ALA A 573 -2.01 -9.53 5.28
N CYS A 574 -2.01 -8.26 4.85
CA CYS A 574 -1.99 -7.11 5.75
C CYS A 574 -3.27 -6.94 6.56
N ILE A 575 -4.39 -7.56 6.13
CA ILE A 575 -5.66 -7.53 6.86
C ILE A 575 -5.49 -8.15 8.25
N LYS A 576 -4.73 -9.25 8.35
CA LYS A 576 -4.41 -9.92 9.62
C LYS A 576 -3.11 -9.44 10.28
N ALA A 577 -2.19 -8.87 9.50
CA ALA A 577 -0.92 -8.37 10.02
C ALA A 577 -1.10 -7.31 11.13
N ILE A 578 -2.14 -6.47 11.04
CA ILE A 578 -2.40 -5.45 12.06
C ILE A 578 -2.85 -6.07 13.39
N GLU A 579 -3.65 -7.13 13.36
CA GLU A 579 -4.13 -7.84 14.55
C GLU A 579 -2.97 -8.50 15.30
N ASN A 580 -1.96 -9.01 14.58
CA ASN A 580 -0.77 -9.60 15.20
C ASN A 580 0.04 -8.60 16.04
N VAL A 581 -0.14 -7.30 15.82
CA VAL A 581 0.60 -6.24 16.52
C VAL A 581 -0.27 -5.46 17.50
N LEU A 582 -1.44 -5.00 17.05
CA LEU A 582 -2.34 -4.15 17.83
C LEU A 582 -3.50 -4.93 18.47
N GLY A 583 -3.65 -6.23 18.20
CA GLY A 583 -4.74 -7.06 18.72
C GLY A 583 -6.02 -7.01 17.90
N ASN A 584 -7.03 -7.79 18.29
CA ASN A 584 -8.29 -7.93 17.55
C ASN A 584 -9.32 -6.83 17.90
N ASP A 585 -9.02 -5.98 18.89
CA ASP A 585 -9.90 -4.94 19.41
C ASP A 585 -9.49 -3.52 18.97
N ILE A 586 -8.72 -3.39 17.88
CA ILE A 586 -8.25 -2.10 17.32
C ILE A 586 -9.39 -1.08 17.19
N ASP A 587 -10.56 -1.49 16.68
CA ASP A 587 -11.73 -0.62 16.57
C ASP A 587 -12.18 -0.04 17.92
N GLN A 588 -12.08 -0.84 19.00
CA GLN A 588 -12.40 -0.41 20.35
C GLN A 588 -11.32 0.52 20.90
N GLN A 589 -10.05 0.22 20.65
CA GLN A 589 -8.92 1.07 21.05
C GLN A 589 -9.00 2.46 20.38
N ILE A 590 -9.28 2.51 19.07
CA ILE A 590 -9.48 3.76 18.33
C ILE A 590 -10.69 4.53 18.89
N LYS A 591 -11.82 3.86 19.14
CA LYS A 591 -12.99 4.50 19.77
C LYS A 591 -12.67 5.03 21.16
N LYS A 592 -11.85 4.33 21.94
CA LYS A 592 -11.44 4.74 23.29
C LYS A 592 -10.60 6.03 23.26
N ILE A 593 -9.72 6.19 22.27
CA ILE A 593 -8.96 7.43 22.06
C ILE A 593 -9.90 8.64 21.95
N TYR A 594 -10.98 8.50 21.18
CA TYR A 594 -11.98 9.56 20.94
C TYR A 594 -13.09 9.66 22.00
N SER A 595 -13.20 8.69 22.91
CA SER A 595 -14.28 8.62 23.89
C SER A 595 -14.10 9.59 25.06
N THR A 596 -15.21 10.05 25.62
CA THR A 596 -15.21 10.78 26.90
C THR A 596 -14.98 9.80 28.06
N SER A 597 -14.13 10.17 29.02
CA SER A 597 -13.91 9.40 30.26
C SER A 597 -13.78 10.35 31.45
N ALA A 598 -13.84 9.82 32.68
CA ALA A 598 -13.60 10.63 33.89
C ALA A 598 -12.17 11.18 33.98
N GLU A 599 -11.23 10.55 33.26
CA GLU A 599 -9.80 10.89 33.22
C GLU A 599 -9.45 11.89 32.11
N LYS A 600 -10.37 12.13 31.15
CA LYS A 600 -10.18 13.02 30.01
C LYS A 600 -11.15 14.20 30.06
N LYS A 601 -10.62 15.41 30.03
CA LYS A 601 -11.40 16.64 29.84
C LYS A 601 -11.85 16.74 28.38
N THR A 602 -13.13 17.00 28.17
CA THR A 602 -13.68 17.36 26.86
C THR A 602 -13.54 18.86 26.64
N TYR A 603 -12.91 19.24 25.53
CA TYR A 603 -12.70 20.63 25.09
C TYR A 603 -13.66 20.95 23.93
N HIS A 604 -14.87 21.41 24.26
CA HIS A 604 -15.88 21.76 23.25
C HIS A 604 -15.41 22.92 22.36
N LEU A 605 -15.77 22.88 21.08
CA LEU A 605 -15.41 23.96 20.15
C LEU A 605 -15.99 25.31 20.61
N LEU A 606 -15.09 26.28 20.86
CA LEU A 606 -15.44 27.66 21.23
C LEU A 606 -15.39 28.62 20.04
N ARG A 607 -14.71 28.26 18.95
CA ARG A 607 -14.59 29.10 17.74
C ARG A 607 -15.78 28.93 16.80
N ASP A 608 -16.23 30.04 16.21
CA ASP A 608 -17.22 30.05 15.12
C ASP A 608 -16.61 29.89 13.72
N LYS A 609 -15.29 30.13 13.59
CA LYS A 609 -14.53 30.06 12.33
C LYS A 609 -13.20 29.34 12.56
N SER A 610 -12.61 28.81 11.49
CA SER A 610 -11.26 28.24 11.54
C SER A 610 -10.26 29.19 12.17
N TRP A 611 -9.26 28.62 12.84
CA TRP A 611 -8.26 29.36 13.60
C TRP A 611 -7.49 30.38 12.76
N ASP A 612 -7.34 30.09 11.47
CA ASP A 612 -6.61 30.85 10.47
C ASP A 612 -7.51 31.69 9.54
N SER A 613 -8.77 31.91 9.90
CA SER A 613 -9.71 32.63 9.04
C SER A 613 -9.30 34.06 8.69
N GLU A 614 -8.43 34.69 9.48
CA GLU A 614 -7.86 36.02 9.23
C GLU A 614 -6.59 35.99 8.37
N PHE A 615 -5.95 34.82 8.24
CA PHE A 615 -4.71 34.58 7.52
C PHE A 615 -4.78 33.20 6.83
N PRO A 616 -5.73 33.01 5.90
CA PRO A 616 -5.95 31.73 5.26
C PRO A 616 -4.68 31.26 4.56
N LYS A 617 -4.46 29.94 4.53
CA LYS A 617 -3.33 29.36 3.82
C LYS A 617 -3.34 29.83 2.37
N VAL A 618 -2.31 30.60 2.00
CA VAL A 618 -2.10 30.98 0.61
C VAL A 618 -1.61 29.72 -0.07
N LEU A 619 -2.49 29.09 -0.85
CA LEU A 619 -2.04 28.12 -1.83
C LEU A 619 -1.18 28.92 -2.80
N GLU A 620 0.13 28.73 -2.79
CA GLU A 620 0.99 29.19 -3.86
C GLU A 620 0.44 28.56 -5.15
N ASN A 621 -0.43 29.29 -5.84
CA ASN A 621 -0.32 29.30 -7.28
C ASN A 621 1.05 29.93 -7.47
N GLU A 622 2.09 29.11 -7.63
CA GLU A 622 3.32 29.60 -8.23
C GLU A 622 2.86 30.50 -9.39
N ASP A 623 3.39 31.72 -9.47
CA ASP A 623 3.21 32.59 -10.63
C ASP A 623 3.92 31.88 -11.80
N ILE A 624 3.32 30.80 -12.27
CA ILE A 624 3.82 29.99 -13.36
C ILE A 624 3.46 30.83 -14.56
N ASN A 625 4.46 31.58 -15.02
CA ASN A 625 4.44 32.19 -16.33
C ASN A 625 3.81 31.20 -17.31
N THR A 626 2.88 31.68 -18.13
CA THR A 626 2.20 30.86 -19.15
C THR A 626 3.24 29.99 -19.86
N PRO A 627 3.11 28.65 -19.82
CA PRO A 627 4.12 27.76 -20.36
C PRO A 627 4.34 28.07 -21.85
N THR A 628 5.58 28.37 -22.21
CA THR A 628 5.97 28.60 -23.60
C THR A 628 6.57 27.34 -24.21
N PRO A 629 6.25 26.99 -25.46
CA PRO A 629 6.88 25.87 -26.15
C PRO A 629 8.42 25.98 -26.13
N GLY A 630 9.10 24.91 -25.72
CA GLY A 630 10.56 24.82 -25.76
C GLY A 630 11.12 24.83 -27.20
N LYS A 631 12.43 24.99 -27.35
CA LYS A 631 13.12 24.89 -28.64
C LYS A 631 13.88 23.57 -28.76
N GLY A 632 13.75 22.88 -29.90
CA GLY A 632 14.46 21.63 -30.17
C GLY A 632 13.88 20.42 -29.43
N ARG A 633 14.64 19.32 -29.39
CA ARG A 633 14.26 18.11 -28.65
C ARG A 633 14.36 18.35 -27.13
N MET A 634 13.55 17.64 -26.36
CA MET A 634 13.61 17.67 -24.90
C MET A 634 15.00 17.19 -24.42
N PRO A 635 15.65 17.91 -23.48
CA PRO A 635 16.92 17.47 -22.88
C PRO A 635 16.82 16.11 -22.20
N GLU A 636 17.93 15.35 -22.14
CA GLU A 636 17.96 14.04 -21.46
C GLU A 636 17.72 14.14 -19.95
N GLU A 637 18.18 15.21 -19.31
CA GLU A 637 17.96 15.48 -17.88
C GLU A 637 16.46 15.63 -17.59
N GLU A 638 15.72 16.29 -18.50
CA GLU A 638 14.27 16.44 -18.47
C GLU A 638 13.53 15.16 -18.87
N LEU A 639 14.20 14.08 -19.26
CA LEU A 639 13.63 12.73 -19.43
C LEU A 639 13.76 11.88 -18.16
N ASN A 640 14.57 12.31 -17.18
CA ASN A 640 14.80 11.53 -15.97
C ASN A 640 13.58 11.55 -15.04
N SER A 641 12.82 10.46 -15.06
CA SER A 641 11.63 10.31 -14.24
C SER A 641 11.91 9.99 -12.76
N GLU A 642 13.16 9.70 -12.37
CA GLU A 642 13.51 9.30 -11.00
C GLU A 642 13.31 10.42 -9.97
N ASN A 643 13.26 11.68 -10.42
CA ASN A 643 13.01 12.86 -9.58
C ASN A 643 11.54 13.33 -9.62
N ILE A 644 10.65 12.53 -10.21
CA ILE A 644 9.24 12.89 -10.42
C ILE A 644 8.37 11.97 -9.57
N THR A 645 7.55 12.54 -8.70
CA THR A 645 6.60 11.77 -7.87
C THR A 645 5.29 11.53 -8.60
N HIS A 646 4.46 10.60 -8.12
CA HIS A 646 3.13 10.35 -8.71
C HIS A 646 2.19 11.56 -8.63
N LYS A 647 2.45 12.52 -7.74
CA LYS A 647 1.70 13.79 -7.60
C LYS A 647 2.21 14.90 -8.51
N ASP A 648 3.43 14.78 -9.02
CA ASP A 648 4.00 15.71 -10.01
C ASP A 648 3.42 15.52 -11.42
N TYR A 649 2.55 14.51 -11.59
CA TYR A 649 1.77 14.27 -12.79
C TYR A 649 0.36 14.85 -12.66
N SER A 650 -0.14 15.42 -13.74
CA SER A 650 -1.55 15.72 -13.95
C SER A 650 -2.04 15.03 -15.22
N ILE A 651 -3.35 14.79 -15.27
CA ILE A 651 -4.02 14.26 -16.45
C ILE A 651 -5.32 15.02 -16.68
N GLN A 652 -5.54 15.42 -17.93
CA GLN A 652 -6.78 16.08 -18.33
C GLN A 652 -7.98 15.14 -18.19
N SER A 653 -9.11 15.68 -17.78
CA SER A 653 -10.27 14.89 -17.34
C SER A 653 -11.52 15.08 -18.18
N LEU A 654 -11.53 16.10 -19.05
CA LEU A 654 -12.70 16.44 -19.86
C LEU A 654 -12.92 15.42 -20.99
N ILE A 655 -11.84 14.98 -21.64
CA ILE A 655 -11.90 13.99 -22.72
C ILE A 655 -11.63 12.61 -22.14
N LYS A 656 -12.70 11.83 -21.93
CA LYS A 656 -12.62 10.47 -21.37
C LYS A 656 -12.50 9.42 -22.48
N PRO A 657 -11.32 8.81 -22.71
CA PRO A 657 -11.11 7.96 -23.89
C PRO A 657 -12.13 6.83 -23.98
N ARG A 658 -12.37 6.13 -22.87
CA ARG A 658 -13.34 5.05 -22.77
C ARG A 658 -14.72 5.38 -23.34
N LEU A 659 -15.25 6.57 -23.08
CA LEU A 659 -16.57 6.99 -23.59
C LEU A 659 -16.53 7.28 -25.10
N TRP A 660 -15.49 7.96 -25.55
CA TRP A 660 -15.31 8.34 -26.96
C TRP A 660 -15.03 7.17 -27.89
N ASP A 661 -14.35 6.10 -27.44
CA ASP A 661 -14.10 4.93 -28.29
C ASP A 661 -15.39 4.15 -28.61
N ARG A 662 -16.38 4.22 -27.71
CA ARG A 662 -17.69 3.56 -27.87
C ARG A 662 -18.58 4.26 -28.89
N THR A 663 -18.49 5.59 -29.03
CA THR A 663 -19.33 6.34 -29.98
C THR A 663 -18.89 6.17 -31.43
N ARG A 664 -17.61 5.79 -31.65
CA ARG A 664 -16.98 5.69 -32.99
C ARG A 664 -17.21 6.97 -33.79
N TRP A 665 -16.53 8.05 -33.41
CA TRP A 665 -16.60 9.34 -34.09
C TRP A 665 -16.22 9.21 -35.58
N GLN A 666 -17.14 9.57 -36.48
CA GLN A 666 -16.99 9.36 -37.92
C GLN A 666 -16.70 10.63 -38.70
N GLY A 667 -17.11 11.79 -38.20
CA GLY A 667 -16.80 13.05 -38.86
C GLY A 667 -17.48 14.26 -38.23
N VAL A 668 -17.46 15.37 -38.96
CA VAL A 668 -18.01 16.65 -38.54
C VAL A 668 -18.97 17.17 -39.60
N GLY A 669 -20.16 17.57 -39.15
CA GLY A 669 -21.15 18.31 -39.93
C GLY A 669 -21.13 19.79 -39.58
N PHE A 670 -21.37 20.63 -40.57
CA PHE A 670 -21.59 22.07 -40.36
C PHE A 670 -23.04 22.41 -40.66
N ALA A 671 -23.68 23.15 -39.77
CA ALA A 671 -25.01 23.69 -40.02
C ALA A 671 -25.07 25.16 -39.61
N GLN A 672 -26.08 25.85 -40.13
CA GLN A 672 -26.36 27.24 -39.78
C GLN A 672 -27.79 27.30 -39.24
N LEU A 673 -27.93 27.72 -37.99
CA LEU A 673 -29.24 27.89 -37.36
C LEU A 673 -29.97 29.09 -37.98
N LYS A 674 -31.30 29.19 -37.77
CA LYS A 674 -32.17 30.22 -38.39
C LYS A 674 -31.67 31.67 -38.20
N SER A 675 -30.95 31.95 -37.11
CA SER A 675 -30.34 33.24 -36.78
C SER A 675 -28.98 33.50 -37.46
N ARG A 676 -28.59 32.70 -38.46
CA ARG A 676 -27.24 32.66 -39.06
C ARG A 676 -26.12 32.20 -38.11
N TYR A 677 -26.48 31.73 -36.92
CA TYR A 677 -25.54 31.23 -35.93
C TYR A 677 -24.84 29.94 -36.40
N PRO A 678 -23.49 29.88 -36.43
CA PRO A 678 -22.76 28.73 -36.94
C PRO A 678 -22.77 27.56 -35.95
N GLY A 679 -22.94 26.34 -36.45
CA GLY A 679 -22.89 25.11 -35.66
C GLY A 679 -21.93 24.09 -36.24
N LEU A 680 -21.17 23.45 -35.36
CA LEU A 680 -20.27 22.33 -35.62
C LEU A 680 -20.82 21.10 -34.90
N TYR A 681 -21.12 20.04 -35.64
CA TYR A 681 -21.77 18.85 -35.12
C TYR A 681 -20.87 17.63 -35.27
N LEU A 682 -20.57 16.95 -34.16
CA LEU A 682 -19.86 15.68 -34.18
C LEU A 682 -20.82 14.57 -34.61
N LEU A 683 -20.43 13.83 -35.65
CA LEU A 683 -21.22 12.74 -36.22
C LEU A 683 -20.69 11.40 -35.70
N PHE A 684 -21.52 10.66 -34.98
CA PHE A 684 -21.15 9.41 -34.34
C PHE A 684 -21.83 8.24 -35.04
N LYS A 685 -21.18 7.08 -35.04
CA LYS A 685 -21.82 5.86 -35.55
C LYS A 685 -23.01 5.44 -34.65
N HIS A 686 -22.90 5.74 -33.35
CA HIS A 686 -23.89 5.45 -32.32
C HIS A 686 -24.39 6.75 -31.67
N PRO A 687 -25.43 7.40 -32.23
CA PRO A 687 -25.89 8.72 -31.79
C PRO A 687 -26.31 8.77 -30.32
N ASP A 688 -26.96 7.72 -29.81
CA ASP A 688 -27.45 7.66 -28.42
C ASP A 688 -26.30 7.69 -27.40
N ILE A 689 -25.17 7.04 -27.72
CA ILE A 689 -23.94 7.10 -26.89
C ILE A 689 -23.25 8.48 -27.06
N GLY A 690 -23.35 9.07 -28.26
CA GLY A 690 -22.88 10.43 -28.55
C GLY A 690 -23.58 11.48 -27.68
N GLU A 691 -24.87 11.27 -27.39
CA GLU A 691 -25.64 12.10 -26.47
C GLU A 691 -25.10 12.04 -25.04
N ASP A 692 -24.70 10.87 -24.55
CA ASP A 692 -24.12 10.74 -23.22
C ASP A 692 -22.76 11.47 -23.08
N ILE A 693 -21.95 11.50 -24.15
CA ILE A 693 -20.72 12.32 -24.18
C ILE A 693 -21.05 13.80 -24.00
N PHE A 694 -22.06 14.30 -24.71
CA PHE A 694 -22.43 15.71 -24.60
C PHE A 694 -23.04 16.05 -23.25
N LYS A 695 -23.83 15.15 -22.63
CA LYS A 695 -24.29 15.31 -21.25
C LYS A 695 -23.11 15.40 -20.28
N ASP A 696 -22.11 14.54 -20.43
CA ASP A 696 -20.90 14.55 -19.59
C ASP A 696 -20.07 15.83 -19.78
N LEU A 697 -19.86 16.29 -21.01
CA LEU A 697 -19.20 17.56 -21.31
C LEU A 697 -19.98 18.74 -20.71
N ILE A 698 -21.30 18.82 -20.92
CA ILE A 698 -22.17 19.87 -20.36
C ILE A 698 -22.13 19.86 -18.83
N SER A 699 -22.12 18.69 -18.20
CA SER A 699 -21.98 18.60 -16.73
C SER A 699 -20.65 19.16 -16.22
N SER A 700 -19.62 19.16 -17.07
CA SER A 700 -18.25 19.58 -16.73
C SER A 700 -17.96 21.05 -17.08
N VAL A 701 -18.51 21.58 -18.19
CA VAL A 701 -18.23 22.95 -18.68
C VAL A 701 -19.45 23.87 -18.68
N GLY A 702 -20.66 23.31 -18.55
CA GLY A 702 -21.93 24.04 -18.69
C GLY A 702 -22.43 24.12 -20.13
N LEU A 703 -23.59 24.74 -20.32
CA LEU A 703 -24.17 25.02 -21.65
C LEU A 703 -23.40 26.12 -22.41
N VAL A 704 -22.61 26.92 -21.69
CA VAL A 704 -21.72 27.95 -22.23
C VAL A 704 -20.35 27.72 -21.63
N ASP A 705 -19.34 27.47 -22.46
CA ASP A 705 -17.96 27.26 -22.01
C ASP A 705 -17.28 28.60 -21.67
N SER A 706 -17.72 29.21 -20.57
CA SER A 706 -17.25 30.51 -20.10
C SER A 706 -15.78 30.54 -19.71
N LYS A 707 -15.18 29.38 -19.41
CA LYS A 707 -13.77 29.23 -19.02
C LYS A 707 -12.86 28.80 -20.17
N ALA A 708 -13.41 28.63 -21.38
CA ALA A 708 -12.68 28.12 -22.55
C ALA A 708 -11.89 26.82 -22.25
N ARG A 709 -12.55 25.90 -21.52
CA ARG A 709 -11.96 24.62 -21.08
C ARG A 709 -11.99 23.58 -22.18
N LEU A 710 -13.08 23.51 -22.94
CA LEU A 710 -13.17 22.64 -24.11
C LEU A 710 -12.49 23.33 -25.29
N ARG A 711 -11.68 22.56 -26.02
CA ARG A 711 -10.89 23.09 -27.14
C ARG A 711 -11.19 22.34 -28.42
N VAL A 712 -11.51 23.10 -29.47
CA VAL A 712 -11.70 22.61 -30.84
C VAL A 712 -10.63 23.23 -31.72
N CYS A 713 -9.82 22.39 -32.38
CA CYS A 713 -8.81 22.81 -33.34
C CYS A 713 -9.07 22.19 -34.72
N ILE A 714 -8.93 23.00 -35.78
CA ILE A 714 -9.02 22.58 -37.18
C ILE A 714 -7.65 22.80 -37.83
N VAL A 715 -7.02 21.71 -38.24
CA VAL A 715 -5.73 21.72 -38.94
C VAL A 715 -5.94 21.54 -40.44
N LYS A 716 -5.63 22.57 -41.22
CA LYS A 716 -5.74 22.61 -42.68
C LYS A 716 -4.42 22.26 -43.37
N GLY A 717 -4.49 21.90 -44.65
CA GLY A 717 -3.30 21.69 -45.48
C GLY A 717 -2.49 20.47 -45.09
N ILE A 718 -3.14 19.42 -44.57
CA ILE A 718 -2.50 18.13 -44.23
C ILE A 718 -2.11 17.29 -45.45
N SER A 719 -2.61 17.66 -46.65
CA SER A 719 -2.31 16.98 -47.92
C SER A 719 -2.20 17.96 -49.06
N VAL A 720 -1.04 17.99 -49.75
CA VAL A 720 -0.86 18.70 -51.02
C VAL A 720 -1.71 18.07 -52.12
N LYS A 721 -1.81 16.74 -52.14
CA LYS A 721 -2.60 15.99 -53.14
C LYS A 721 -4.09 16.28 -53.03
N ASN A 722 -4.59 16.44 -51.80
CA ASN A 722 -6.00 16.72 -51.51
C ASN A 722 -6.14 17.99 -50.65
N PRO A 723 -6.10 19.19 -51.24
CA PRO A 723 -6.07 20.46 -50.49
C PRO A 723 -7.31 20.72 -49.63
N THR A 724 -8.42 20.04 -49.90
CA THR A 724 -9.68 20.16 -49.16
C THR A 724 -9.71 19.31 -47.88
N HIS A 725 -8.74 18.41 -47.69
CA HIS A 725 -8.66 17.59 -46.49
C HIS A 725 -8.13 18.39 -45.30
N TYR A 726 -8.74 18.15 -44.14
CA TYR A 726 -8.39 18.81 -42.89
C TYR A 726 -8.60 17.85 -41.73
N ARG A 727 -8.07 18.19 -40.56
CA ARG A 727 -8.21 17.39 -39.34
C ARG A 727 -8.88 18.20 -38.25
N VAL A 728 -9.79 17.57 -37.51
CA VAL A 728 -10.46 18.19 -36.37
C VAL A 728 -9.97 17.50 -35.10
N LEU A 729 -9.59 18.31 -34.12
CA LEU A 729 -9.17 17.87 -32.80
C LEU A 729 -10.14 18.40 -31.75
N ILE A 730 -10.59 17.51 -30.86
CA ILE A 730 -11.35 17.86 -29.65
C ILE A 730 -10.48 17.51 -28.44
N SER A 731 -10.17 18.51 -27.62
CA SER A 731 -9.21 18.40 -26.51
C SER A 731 -9.63 19.27 -25.33
N GLU A 732 -8.91 19.18 -24.22
CA GLU A 732 -9.02 20.12 -23.11
C GLU A 732 -7.92 21.17 -23.21
N ASN A 733 -8.26 22.42 -22.91
CA ASN A 733 -7.30 23.52 -22.93
C ASN A 733 -6.25 23.32 -21.83
N MET A 734 -4.97 23.24 -22.19
CA MET A 734 -3.84 23.03 -21.28
C MET A 734 -3.82 24.03 -20.11
N MET A 735 -4.21 25.29 -20.38
CA MET A 735 -4.19 26.37 -19.39
C MET A 735 -5.25 26.24 -18.28
N THR A 736 -6.16 25.28 -18.40
CA THR A 736 -7.25 25.08 -17.43
C THR A 736 -6.97 24.00 -16.40
N THR A 737 -5.86 23.26 -16.57
CA THR A 737 -5.40 22.25 -15.61
C THR A 737 -4.26 22.85 -14.76
N PRO A 738 -4.19 22.56 -13.45
CA PRO A 738 -3.06 22.97 -12.63
C PRO A 738 -1.74 22.55 -13.28
N LEU A 739 -0.80 23.49 -13.37
CA LEU A 739 0.52 23.21 -13.90
C LEU A 739 1.27 22.31 -12.91
N THR A 740 1.76 21.19 -13.43
CA THR A 740 2.57 20.21 -12.73
C THR A 740 3.81 19.91 -13.58
N LYS A 741 4.82 19.23 -13.03
CA LYS A 741 6.06 18.91 -13.77
C LYS A 741 5.78 18.08 -15.03
N ARG A 742 4.75 17.23 -15.01
CA ARG A 742 4.30 16.43 -16.15
C ARG A 742 2.79 16.51 -16.32
N MET A 743 2.32 16.62 -17.55
CA MET A 743 0.89 16.61 -17.88
C MET A 743 0.60 15.63 -19.01
N THR A 744 -0.43 14.81 -18.82
CA THR A 744 -1.01 13.98 -19.88
C THR A 744 -2.18 14.72 -20.50
N MET A 745 -2.05 15.07 -21.78
CA MET A 745 -3.12 15.66 -22.57
C MET A 745 -3.78 14.60 -23.44
N ILE A 746 -5.11 14.68 -23.56
CA ILE A 746 -5.90 13.74 -24.35
C ILE A 746 -6.62 14.52 -25.45
N SER A 747 -6.37 14.13 -26.70
CA SER A 747 -7.01 14.70 -27.88
C SER A 747 -7.71 13.61 -28.68
N ARG A 748 -8.96 13.88 -29.06
CA ARG A 748 -9.69 13.09 -30.05
C ARG A 748 -9.50 13.71 -31.41
N ILE A 749 -9.19 12.88 -32.40
CA ILE A 749 -8.74 13.32 -33.72
C ILE A 749 -9.60 12.65 -34.78
N ASN A 750 -10.08 13.42 -35.76
CA ASN A 750 -10.77 12.90 -36.93
C ASN A 750 -10.27 13.61 -38.20
N THR A 751 -9.88 12.81 -39.19
CA THR A 751 -9.45 13.32 -40.51
C THR A 751 -10.66 13.41 -41.42
N MET A 752 -10.95 14.62 -41.89
CA MET A 752 -12.05 14.91 -42.80
C MET A 752 -11.55 14.91 -44.24
N THR A 753 -12.20 14.12 -45.09
CA THR A 753 -11.83 13.95 -46.50
C THR A 753 -12.93 14.43 -47.46
N PRO A 754 -13.35 15.72 -47.43
CA PRO A 754 -14.42 16.20 -48.30
C PRO A 754 -13.91 16.47 -49.73
N ASP A 755 -14.81 16.36 -50.71
CA ASP A 755 -14.52 16.70 -52.11
C ASP A 755 -14.40 18.22 -52.35
N SER A 756 -14.90 19.05 -51.41
CA SER A 756 -14.81 20.51 -51.49
C SER A 756 -14.68 21.15 -50.10
N ASN A 757 -14.10 22.34 -50.01
CA ASN A 757 -13.96 23.10 -48.76
C ASN A 757 -15.17 24.01 -48.45
N VAL A 758 -16.20 24.03 -49.31
CA VAL A 758 -17.32 24.99 -49.24
C VAL A 758 -18.00 25.02 -47.87
N ASN A 759 -18.22 23.86 -47.25
CA ASN A 759 -18.90 23.77 -45.95
C ASN A 759 -18.03 24.32 -44.81
N LEU A 760 -16.74 24.01 -44.82
CA LEU A 760 -15.78 24.52 -43.83
C LEU A 760 -15.63 26.04 -43.97
N GLU A 761 -15.40 26.54 -45.18
CA GLU A 761 -15.25 27.98 -45.43
C GLU A 761 -16.51 28.77 -45.04
N ARG A 762 -17.71 28.22 -45.32
CA ARG A 762 -18.96 28.84 -44.90
C ARG A 762 -19.08 28.90 -43.37
N PHE A 763 -18.71 27.83 -42.67
CA PHE A 763 -18.71 27.80 -41.22
C PHE A 763 -17.71 28.81 -40.63
N LEU A 764 -16.48 28.84 -41.15
CA LEU A 764 -15.43 29.78 -40.69
C LEU A 764 -15.83 31.23 -40.91
N ALA A 765 -16.40 31.57 -42.07
CA ALA A 765 -16.91 32.92 -42.34
C ALA A 765 -18.05 33.32 -41.38
N ALA A 766 -18.95 32.38 -41.07
CA ALA A 766 -20.03 32.62 -40.11
C ALA A 766 -19.51 32.75 -38.66
N TYR A 767 -18.52 31.95 -38.26
CA TYR A 767 -17.85 32.08 -36.95
C TYR A 767 -17.12 33.42 -36.84
N GLN A 768 -16.38 33.84 -37.86
CA GLN A 768 -15.70 35.14 -37.87
C GLN A 768 -16.67 36.32 -37.73
N ALA A 769 -17.87 36.22 -38.31
CA ALA A 769 -18.91 37.24 -38.18
C ALA A 769 -19.62 37.22 -36.81
N CYS A 770 -19.76 36.05 -36.18
CA CYS A 770 -20.53 35.90 -34.94
C CYS A 770 -19.66 35.93 -33.66
N GLY A 771 -18.38 35.56 -33.76
CA GLY A 771 -17.45 35.40 -32.64
C GLY A 771 -17.72 34.18 -31.74
N LYS A 772 -18.74 33.38 -32.06
CA LYS A 772 -19.18 32.20 -31.32
C LYS A 772 -19.72 31.14 -32.25
N PHE A 773 -19.72 29.89 -31.81
CA PHE A 773 -20.35 28.78 -32.51
C PHE A 773 -20.95 27.77 -31.53
N TYR A 774 -21.84 26.95 -32.04
CA TYR A 774 -22.49 25.89 -31.28
C TYR A 774 -21.81 24.55 -31.56
N LEU A 775 -21.25 23.90 -30.54
CA LEU A 775 -20.77 22.53 -30.65
C LEU A 775 -21.90 21.58 -30.24
N GLY A 776 -22.29 20.67 -31.14
CA GLY A 776 -23.33 19.68 -30.88
C GLY A 776 -22.97 18.29 -31.43
N CYS A 777 -23.91 17.36 -31.37
CA CYS A 777 -23.81 16.05 -32.01
C CYS A 777 -25.01 15.75 -32.93
N ASP A 778 -24.87 14.70 -33.73
CA ASP A 778 -25.90 14.19 -34.64
C ASP A 778 -27.26 13.87 -34.00
N ALA A 779 -27.32 13.52 -32.72
CA ALA A 779 -28.58 13.37 -31.97
C ALA A 779 -29.44 14.66 -32.04
N MET A 780 -28.80 15.84 -32.11
CA MET A 780 -29.47 17.13 -32.26
C MET A 780 -30.00 17.39 -33.68
N LEU A 781 -29.46 16.71 -34.70
CA LEU A 781 -29.87 16.90 -36.09
C LEU A 781 -31.24 16.27 -36.39
N LYS A 782 -31.75 15.39 -35.50
CA LYS A 782 -33.07 14.77 -35.63
C LYS A 782 -34.24 15.75 -35.33
N ASN A 783 -34.01 16.81 -34.54
CA ASN A 783 -35.03 17.78 -34.10
C ASN A 783 -34.53 19.24 -34.22
N ILE A 784 -34.20 19.71 -35.43
CA ILE A 784 -33.67 21.07 -35.65
C ILE A 784 -34.78 22.13 -35.50
N VAL A 785 -35.10 22.57 -34.28
CA VAL A 785 -35.54 23.95 -33.99
C VAL A 785 -35.23 24.31 -32.52
N PRO A 786 -34.11 24.97 -32.22
CA PRO A 786 -34.28 26.18 -31.42
C PRO A 786 -33.46 27.37 -31.95
N GLU A 787 -33.94 28.58 -31.65
CA GLU A 787 -33.32 29.86 -32.03
C GLU A 787 -32.07 30.20 -31.18
N HIS A 788 -31.93 29.58 -30.00
CA HIS A 788 -30.86 29.78 -28.99
C HIS A 788 -30.62 28.51 -28.14
N PRO A 789 -29.48 28.40 -27.41
CA PRO A 789 -29.28 27.33 -26.42
C PRO A 789 -30.41 27.34 -25.40
N GLN A 790 -31.11 26.22 -25.24
CA GLN A 790 -32.16 26.05 -24.24
C GLN A 790 -31.63 25.23 -23.07
N ARG A 791 -32.29 25.29 -21.92
CA ARG A 791 -31.88 24.50 -20.74
C ARG A 791 -31.85 22.99 -21.01
N ASP A 792 -32.58 22.55 -22.04
CA ASP A 792 -32.68 21.15 -22.50
C ASP A 792 -31.88 20.87 -23.79
N SER A 793 -31.00 21.79 -24.23
CA SER A 793 -30.23 21.62 -25.47
C SER A 793 -28.93 20.83 -25.25
N LEU A 794 -28.74 19.78 -26.05
CA LEU A 794 -27.60 18.85 -26.01
C LEU A 794 -26.30 19.40 -26.66
N GLY A 795 -26.05 20.70 -26.56
CA GLY A 795 -24.84 21.30 -27.14
C GLY A 795 -24.31 22.46 -26.32
N ILE A 796 -23.13 22.94 -26.71
CA ILE A 796 -22.30 23.84 -25.93
C ILE A 796 -21.99 25.07 -26.78
N GLU A 797 -22.31 26.25 -26.28
CA GLU A 797 -21.86 27.50 -26.89
C GLU A 797 -20.36 27.70 -26.60
N MET A 798 -19.57 27.85 -27.66
CA MET A 798 -18.13 28.05 -27.62
C MET A 798 -17.76 29.40 -28.24
N SER A 799 -16.80 30.09 -27.62
CA SER A 799 -16.28 31.38 -28.11
C SER A 799 -14.91 31.24 -28.81
N THR A 800 -14.18 30.17 -28.55
CA THR A 800 -12.82 29.94 -29.05
C THR A 800 -12.79 28.78 -30.04
N LEU A 801 -12.23 29.00 -31.22
CA LEU A 801 -11.94 28.00 -32.24
C LEU A 801 -10.52 28.22 -32.77
N ASP A 802 -9.67 27.20 -32.67
CA ASP A 802 -8.33 27.25 -33.24
C ASP A 802 -8.36 26.77 -34.69
N VAL A 803 -7.86 27.58 -35.62
CA VAL A 803 -7.73 27.20 -37.04
C VAL A 803 -6.28 27.40 -37.43
N ARG A 804 -5.59 26.29 -37.72
CA ARG A 804 -4.15 26.25 -37.94
C ARG A 804 -3.85 25.61 -39.29
N TRP A 805 -2.72 25.98 -39.89
CA TRP A 805 -2.15 25.23 -40.99
C TRP A 805 -1.17 24.18 -40.47
N ALA A 806 -1.10 23.02 -41.11
CA ALA A 806 -0.18 21.97 -40.73
C ALA A 806 1.30 22.43 -40.71
N TRP A 807 1.69 23.37 -41.59
CA TRP A 807 3.05 23.91 -41.62
C TRP A 807 3.40 24.81 -40.41
N GLU A 808 2.40 25.34 -39.70
CA GLU A 808 2.56 26.18 -38.49
C GLU A 808 2.80 25.34 -37.23
N ILE A 809 2.63 24.01 -37.31
CA ILE A 809 2.67 23.11 -36.15
C ILE A 809 4.09 22.52 -36.04
N GLY A 810 4.80 22.91 -34.98
CA GLY A 810 6.17 22.46 -34.70
C GLY A 810 6.26 21.25 -33.77
N LEU A 811 7.50 20.85 -33.45
CA LEU A 811 7.80 19.70 -32.60
C LEU A 811 7.17 19.79 -31.19
N ASN A 812 7.25 20.96 -30.57
CA ASN A 812 6.81 21.20 -29.19
C ASN A 812 5.43 21.90 -29.12
N ASP A 813 4.69 21.92 -30.24
CA ASP A 813 3.33 22.46 -30.29
C ASP A 813 2.35 21.40 -29.75
N VAL A 814 1.35 21.82 -28.98
CA VAL A 814 0.31 20.92 -28.43
C VAL A 814 -0.52 20.23 -29.51
N ASP A 815 -0.60 20.84 -30.70
CA ASP A 815 -1.30 20.28 -31.87
C ASP A 815 -0.41 19.37 -32.74
N CYS A 816 0.83 19.06 -32.33
CA CYS A 816 1.73 18.20 -33.11
C CYS A 816 1.13 16.80 -33.38
N ILE A 817 0.30 16.29 -32.47
CA ILE A 817 -0.43 15.03 -32.64
C ILE A 817 -1.45 15.09 -33.79
N GLY A 818 -1.86 16.30 -34.17
CA GLY A 818 -2.70 16.60 -35.33
C GLY A 818 -1.97 16.57 -36.67
N VAL A 819 -0.68 16.21 -36.73
CA VAL A 819 0.08 16.02 -37.98
C VAL A 819 0.70 14.62 -38.01
N ASN A 820 0.12 13.72 -38.80
CA ASN A 820 0.58 12.34 -38.95
C ASN A 820 1.54 12.21 -40.15
N LEU A 821 2.84 12.46 -39.92
CA LEU A 821 3.87 12.38 -40.97
C LEU A 821 3.99 11.02 -41.70
N LYS A 822 3.34 9.94 -41.25
CA LYS A 822 3.30 8.66 -41.99
C LYS A 822 2.26 8.65 -43.10
N GLU A 823 1.20 9.45 -42.94
CA GLU A 823 0.02 9.47 -43.83
C GLU A 823 -0.18 10.82 -44.52
N ASP A 824 0.29 11.89 -43.90
CA ASP A 824 0.15 13.27 -44.35
C ASP A 824 1.26 13.66 -45.34
N ASP A 825 0.94 14.61 -46.21
CA ASP A 825 1.87 15.32 -47.10
C ASP A 825 1.57 16.81 -46.97
N PRO A 826 1.98 17.46 -45.86
CA PRO A 826 1.51 18.80 -45.55
C PRO A 826 1.96 19.84 -46.57
N TYR A 827 1.08 20.79 -46.87
CA TYR A 827 1.42 21.93 -47.72
C TYR A 827 2.43 22.85 -47.02
N ILE A 828 3.53 23.16 -47.72
CA ILE A 828 4.57 24.09 -47.27
C ILE A 828 4.59 25.31 -48.21
N PRO A 829 4.30 26.53 -47.72
CA PRO A 829 4.38 27.75 -48.52
C PRO A 829 5.83 28.11 -48.87
N SER A 830 6.07 28.60 -50.09
CA SER A 830 7.41 28.94 -50.58
C SER A 830 7.90 30.34 -50.16
N ASP A 831 7.00 31.17 -49.65
CA ASP A 831 7.18 32.58 -49.30
C ASP A 831 7.32 32.83 -47.78
N VAL A 832 7.34 31.76 -46.98
CA VAL A 832 7.48 31.85 -45.51
C VAL A 832 8.89 31.41 -45.09
N ALA A 833 9.59 32.27 -44.34
CA ALA A 833 10.96 32.01 -43.90
C ALA A 833 11.06 31.02 -42.73
N GLU A 834 10.08 31.00 -41.81
CA GLU A 834 10.06 30.11 -40.66
C GLU A 834 8.92 29.10 -40.76
N ILE A 835 9.27 27.81 -40.88
CA ILE A 835 8.32 26.71 -41.01
C ILE A 835 8.51 25.75 -39.81
N PRO A 836 7.74 25.91 -38.73
CA PRO A 836 7.83 25.06 -37.54
C PRO A 836 7.75 23.56 -37.84
N LEU A 837 6.93 23.16 -38.81
CA LEU A 837 6.78 21.77 -39.24
C LEU A 837 8.10 21.10 -39.65
N LEU A 838 9.06 21.83 -40.20
CA LEU A 838 10.37 21.25 -40.56
C LEU A 838 11.11 20.70 -39.35
N GLN A 839 10.93 21.28 -38.17
CA GLN A 839 11.51 20.76 -36.93
C GLN A 839 10.88 19.40 -36.56
N LEU A 840 9.57 19.25 -36.75
CA LEU A 840 8.86 18.00 -36.51
C LEU A 840 9.32 16.91 -37.51
N ILE A 841 9.45 17.25 -38.78
CA ILE A 841 9.94 16.33 -39.84
C ILE A 841 11.36 15.86 -39.55
N ASN A 842 12.28 16.77 -39.22
CA ASN A 842 13.68 16.43 -38.95
C ASN A 842 13.90 15.69 -37.62
N SER A 843 12.88 15.65 -36.74
CA SER A 843 12.98 15.04 -35.42
C SER A 843 12.68 13.54 -35.40
N LYS A 844 11.92 13.03 -36.38
CA LYS A 844 11.61 11.59 -36.54
C LYS A 844 12.64 10.94 -37.44
#